data_AF-A0A6C0AWL7-F1
#
_entry.id   AF-A0A6C0AWL7-F1
#
_cell.length_a   1.000
_cell.length_b   1.000
_cell.length_c   1.000
_cell.angle_alpha   90.00
_cell.angle_beta   90.00
_cell.angle_gamma   90.00
#
_symmetry.space_group_name_H-M   'P 1'
#
loop_
_entity.id
_entity.type
_entity.pdbx_description
1 polymer ?
#
loop_
_entity_poly.entity_id
_entity_poly.type
_entity_poly.pdbx_seq_one_letter_code
_entity_poly.pdbx_strand_id
1 'polypeptide(L)'
;MHPRLKEVNDLISMIPKPTLPLNFKKDGKLVICLIEFRVMKEIEYVMNAVLRVYKPEEIGIAVVYGTRNASFVENTFKDWNNLIFVKTEHANLDRGTYSILLKQPQFYEHFLNFSHILIYQTDALTLKKIPEKYFQYDYIGAPWTLCNQCARYPAGNGGYSLRNIKSMIKVCEQYRNVPFSKGHRGNEDIFFCSQKDLKYPNFNSADHKEFAIERVYHPNPTGCHQVHLTRMNTSEWSIFVKENIINNLIGNMDTDIAVQEATGLTEIKEKYRIGQKIGPYTLEFVRPDQNKWEIDCCQPYEILFCKTEDPLTCVKKHSIGRQHRAIVHKKGKGCFFFSDENHIYIGFKGFPNGGQSYADIMAPEGNSFGHARELPKNGIILLKTAIDGSKPTVEEVNERHYISQDMKISVPELVFVLFTGVGFYNQLFSLEMAVYLANISNRALRLYVQHPLVHCGQPNRAYGVLTDYLSNDFTKYLVNGFSVHKFESVPRCARIELEQKMSNVVFVDRELSSPKLSSDRRDFCHSRQELDCGILDKLFNPNIKRVKLEKSNASRCFTNIYTKKENYMLMSNICNILSKNIDTIEEIYKELTKKLGPYKHILAVHLRFGDYHKKVNSITGPNNEIERNITPWFNKYSKVLIMTDRKDNPFFQKFKNKVIFADELINNEHRQKLSKLFNKTDIAEFIVQKKLCEYADLFIGSQGSTVSTYIQYRNYINGKDHEKFTHMRCGYYNPDKLCLDRKKVGKYSWASKNYLRGHPMAWSMFFEDNVHRKLFFSVDTWYSLADRVVEKRGEKLGDFKDKILLIKTDLILGYVNELKNITGKFVLITVSNDDQCIPYLNYPPSPPAEAIGKSLLEIPNMVKWYTKNACIVHPKIKPLPIGPKMQWYTTQFKGEDVTTHYRIFNEFCINPSERLYSGKENLLYINFAQTTGNSLYTPHKNIRHACLKQLALTGLNEKQPSANFEKYIELLSKYKFSVSPPGRGIDTHRSWESLLVGTIPIMLSTPIDSLFDDLPVVIVKSYKEVNKEFLEEKYKEILNKKNYNFEKLYRKYWIDEIKKGF
;
A
#
# COMPACT_ATOMS: atom_id res chain seq x y z
N MET A 1 -18.90 7.59 16.54
CA MET A 1 -20.33 7.25 16.61
C MET A 1 -20.71 6.67 15.24
N HIS A 2 -21.36 5.51 15.17
CA HIS A 2 -21.68 4.87 13.88
C HIS A 2 -22.59 5.79 13.04
N PRO A 3 -22.36 5.96 11.73
CA PRO A 3 -23.08 6.95 10.92
C PRO A 3 -24.60 6.79 10.93
N ARG A 4 -25.10 5.54 11.06
CA ARG A 4 -26.53 5.23 11.13
C ARG A 4 -27.14 5.32 12.53
N LEU A 5 -26.35 5.42 13.60
CA LEU A 5 -26.89 5.37 14.97
C LEU A 5 -27.87 6.51 15.23
N LYS A 6 -27.50 7.73 14.81
CA LYS A 6 -28.39 8.89 14.94
C LYS A 6 -29.64 8.75 14.08
N GLU A 7 -29.48 8.33 12.83
CA GLU A 7 -30.60 8.12 11.89
C GLU A 7 -31.60 7.09 12.43
N VAL A 8 -31.12 5.95 12.94
CA VAL A 8 -31.96 4.92 13.55
C VAL A 8 -32.68 5.46 14.79
N ASN A 9 -31.96 6.15 15.69
CA ASN A 9 -32.57 6.72 16.89
C ASN A 9 -33.64 7.77 16.55
N ASP A 10 -33.38 8.64 15.58
CA ASP A 10 -34.33 9.63 15.08
C ASP A 10 -35.57 8.91 14.52
N LEU A 11 -35.41 7.86 13.70
CA LEU A 11 -36.51 7.10 13.10
C LEU A 11 -37.35 6.34 14.14
N ILE A 12 -36.72 5.59 15.05
CA ILE A 12 -37.48 4.81 16.05
C ILE A 12 -38.19 5.72 17.05
N SER A 13 -37.70 6.94 17.27
CA SER A 13 -38.40 7.92 18.12
C SER A 13 -39.73 8.40 17.52
N MET A 14 -39.94 8.20 16.21
CA MET A 14 -41.18 8.52 15.51
C MET A 14 -42.21 7.38 15.57
N ILE A 15 -41.86 6.22 16.14
CA ILE A 15 -42.80 5.11 16.27
C ILE A 15 -43.91 5.52 17.25
N PRO A 16 -45.19 5.51 16.83
CA PRO A 16 -46.29 5.97 17.66
C PRO A 16 -46.37 5.19 18.98
N LYS A 17 -46.70 5.92 20.06
CA LYS A 17 -46.97 5.29 21.35
C LYS A 17 -48.25 4.43 21.26
N PRO A 18 -48.31 3.30 21.97
CA PRO A 18 -49.51 2.48 22.04
C PRO A 18 -50.63 3.20 22.80
N THR A 19 -51.88 2.89 22.46
CA THR A 19 -53.05 3.37 23.20
C THR A 19 -53.21 2.57 24.48
N LEU A 20 -53.31 3.26 25.62
CA LEU A 20 -53.50 2.66 26.96
C LEU A 20 -55.00 2.46 27.28
N PRO A 21 -55.36 1.52 28.17
CA PRO A 21 -54.50 0.61 28.94
C PRO A 21 -54.08 -0.64 28.15
N LEU A 22 -52.89 -1.17 28.46
CA LEU A 22 -52.36 -2.40 27.84
C LEU A 22 -52.43 -3.55 28.83
N ASN A 23 -53.01 -4.69 28.40
CA ASN A 23 -53.13 -5.88 29.23
C ASN A 23 -52.41 -7.06 28.57
N PHE A 24 -51.25 -7.45 29.12
CA PHE A 24 -50.43 -8.54 28.59
C PHE A 24 -50.83 -9.91 29.14
N LYS A 25 -50.43 -10.98 28.44
CA LYS A 25 -50.59 -12.35 28.94
C LYS A 25 -49.58 -12.66 30.06
N LYS A 26 -50.00 -13.50 31.01
CA LYS A 26 -49.15 -14.03 32.11
C LYS A 26 -48.57 -15.42 31.81
N ASP A 27 -49.07 -16.06 30.75
CA ASP A 27 -48.69 -17.38 30.28
C ASP A 27 -48.89 -17.48 28.76
N GLY A 28 -48.36 -18.55 28.16
CA GLY A 28 -48.67 -18.90 26.78
C GLY A 28 -47.42 -19.19 25.96
N LYS A 29 -47.44 -18.80 24.68
CA LYS A 29 -46.39 -19.25 23.77
C LYS A 29 -45.11 -18.42 23.85
N LEU A 30 -45.25 -17.09 23.87
CA LEU A 30 -44.15 -16.15 23.71
C LEU A 30 -44.17 -15.09 24.82
N VAL A 31 -43.01 -14.89 25.45
CA VAL A 31 -42.70 -13.68 26.23
C VAL A 31 -41.55 -12.92 25.54
N ILE A 32 -41.70 -11.60 25.39
CA ILE A 32 -40.62 -10.73 24.87
C ILE A 32 -39.93 -10.09 26.07
N CYS A 33 -38.63 -10.33 26.20
CA CYS A 33 -37.84 -9.92 27.36
C CYS A 33 -36.82 -8.86 26.95
N LEU A 34 -37.11 -7.60 27.31
CA LEU A 34 -36.19 -6.48 27.14
C LEU A 34 -35.19 -6.45 28.29
N ILE A 35 -33.90 -6.42 27.99
CA ILE A 35 -32.84 -6.35 29.00
C ILE A 35 -32.05 -5.05 28.83
N GLU A 36 -32.18 -4.12 29.78
CA GLU A 36 -31.45 -2.85 29.79
C GLU A 36 -31.27 -2.31 31.21
N PHE A 37 -30.06 -1.84 31.51
CA PHE A 37 -29.67 -1.38 32.84
C PHE A 37 -29.34 0.12 32.88
N ARG A 38 -29.24 0.74 31.70
CA ARG A 38 -29.00 2.17 31.53
C ARG A 38 -30.32 2.93 31.52
N VAL A 39 -30.25 4.21 31.84
CA VAL A 39 -31.38 5.15 31.71
C VAL A 39 -31.38 5.67 30.27
N MET A 40 -32.31 5.18 29.44
CA MET A 40 -32.35 5.42 28.00
C MET A 40 -33.79 5.52 27.51
N LYS A 41 -34.10 6.53 26.68
CA LYS A 41 -35.45 6.70 26.11
C LYS A 41 -35.76 5.66 25.04
N GLU A 42 -34.73 5.08 24.44
CA GLU A 42 -34.82 4.03 23.43
C GLU A 42 -35.57 2.79 23.93
N ILE A 43 -35.58 2.56 25.25
CA ILE A 43 -36.41 1.53 25.91
C ILE A 43 -37.89 1.66 25.49
N GLU A 44 -38.43 2.88 25.50
CA GLU A 44 -39.82 3.13 25.09
C GLU A 44 -40.00 2.88 23.60
N TYR A 45 -39.08 3.37 22.76
CA TYR A 45 -39.19 3.29 21.30
C TYR A 45 -39.18 1.86 20.77
N VAL A 46 -38.27 1.01 21.28
CA VAL A 46 -38.20 -0.40 20.83
C VAL A 46 -39.40 -1.22 21.34
N MET A 47 -39.99 -0.83 22.47
CA MET A 47 -41.22 -1.45 22.99
C MET A 47 -42.47 -1.00 22.23
N ASN A 48 -42.51 0.26 21.80
CA ASN A 48 -43.54 0.72 20.87
C ASN A 48 -43.48 -0.09 19.56
N ALA A 49 -42.27 -0.37 19.04
CA ALA A 49 -42.10 -1.20 17.84
C ALA A 49 -42.72 -2.60 18.01
N VAL A 50 -42.54 -3.25 19.17
CA VAL A 50 -43.17 -4.54 19.48
C VAL A 50 -44.70 -4.44 19.41
N LEU A 51 -45.28 -3.37 19.95
CA LEU A 51 -46.73 -3.15 20.00
C LEU A 51 -47.34 -2.67 18.69
N ARG A 52 -46.53 -2.27 17.71
CA ARG A 52 -47.01 -2.10 16.32
C ARG A 52 -47.31 -3.43 15.65
N VAL A 53 -46.68 -4.49 16.15
CA VAL A 53 -46.66 -5.80 15.52
C VAL A 53 -47.52 -6.79 16.29
N TYR A 54 -47.53 -6.74 17.62
CA TYR A 54 -48.31 -7.61 18.49
C TYR A 54 -49.40 -6.86 19.21
N LYS A 55 -50.56 -7.51 19.38
CA LYS A 55 -51.56 -7.03 20.33
C LYS A 55 -51.18 -7.47 21.74
N PRO A 56 -51.44 -6.66 22.78
CA PRO A 56 -51.09 -7.00 24.17
C PRO A 56 -51.60 -8.38 24.61
N GLU A 57 -52.80 -8.78 24.18
CA GLU A 57 -53.43 -10.06 24.51
C GLU A 57 -52.77 -11.29 23.84
N GLU A 58 -51.77 -11.10 22.98
CA GLU A 58 -51.09 -12.20 22.26
C GLU A 58 -49.81 -12.67 22.94
N ILE A 59 -49.16 -11.81 23.72
CA ILE A 59 -47.80 -12.01 24.22
C ILE A 59 -47.67 -11.63 25.69
N GLY A 60 -46.68 -12.23 26.37
CA GLY A 60 -46.13 -11.67 27.59
C GLY A 60 -45.04 -10.65 27.28
N ILE A 61 -44.86 -9.67 28.15
CA ILE A 61 -43.68 -8.78 28.13
C ILE A 61 -42.96 -8.91 29.47
N ALA A 62 -41.64 -8.91 29.41
CA ALA A 62 -40.76 -8.79 30.56
C ALA A 62 -39.73 -7.68 30.37
N VAL A 63 -39.41 -6.97 31.45
CA VAL A 63 -38.31 -6.00 31.48
C VAL A 63 -37.35 -6.38 32.60
N VAL A 64 -36.09 -6.63 32.22
CA VAL A 64 -34.99 -6.96 33.13
C VAL A 64 -34.13 -5.71 33.28
N TYR A 65 -33.97 -5.25 34.52
CA TYR A 65 -33.35 -3.96 34.81
C TYR A 65 -32.56 -3.99 36.12
N GLY A 66 -31.77 -2.94 36.32
CA GLY A 66 -30.86 -2.81 37.46
C GLY A 66 -31.30 -1.76 38.47
N THR A 67 -30.56 -1.67 39.57
CA THR A 67 -30.83 -0.66 40.61
C THR A 67 -30.68 0.77 40.10
N ARG A 68 -29.86 1.02 39.06
CA ARG A 68 -29.63 2.35 38.48
C ARG A 68 -30.81 2.90 37.70
N ASN A 69 -31.54 2.07 36.98
CA ASN A 69 -32.65 2.51 36.11
C ASN A 69 -34.03 2.05 36.61
N ALA A 70 -34.12 1.45 37.79
CA ALA A 70 -35.37 0.97 38.40
C ALA A 70 -36.49 2.01 38.36
N SER A 71 -36.27 3.19 38.96
CA SER A 71 -37.29 4.25 38.95
C SER A 71 -37.65 4.73 37.55
N PHE A 72 -36.73 4.68 36.58
CA PHE A 72 -37.05 5.06 35.20
C PHE A 72 -37.96 4.01 34.54
N VAL A 73 -37.61 2.72 34.65
CA VAL A 73 -38.35 1.60 34.05
C VAL A 73 -39.74 1.45 34.68
N GLU A 74 -39.81 1.42 36.01
CA GLU A 74 -41.06 1.27 36.76
C GLU A 74 -42.03 2.42 36.45
N ASN A 75 -41.54 3.66 36.36
CA ASN A 75 -42.37 4.80 35.99
C ASN A 75 -42.78 4.80 34.50
N THR A 76 -41.90 4.36 33.61
CA THR A 76 -42.17 4.33 32.16
C THR A 76 -43.29 3.35 31.82
N PHE A 77 -43.36 2.22 32.53
CA PHE A 77 -44.32 1.15 32.26
C PHE A 77 -45.38 0.98 33.37
N LYS A 78 -45.62 2.00 34.20
CA LYS A 78 -46.56 1.95 35.33
C LYS A 78 -48.01 1.60 34.91
N ASP A 79 -48.40 2.00 33.69
CA ASP A 79 -49.74 1.83 33.15
C ASP A 79 -49.87 0.56 32.26
N TRP A 80 -48.86 -0.32 32.29
CA TRP A 80 -48.81 -1.57 31.52
C TRP A 80 -49.15 -2.74 32.46
N ASN A 81 -50.36 -3.28 32.31
CA ASN A 81 -50.86 -4.33 33.19
C ASN A 81 -50.28 -5.70 32.80
N ASN A 82 -50.00 -6.53 33.82
CA ASN A 82 -49.44 -7.88 33.69
C ASN A 82 -48.01 -7.94 33.10
N LEU A 83 -47.25 -6.85 33.21
CA LEU A 83 -45.83 -6.81 32.85
C LEU A 83 -44.97 -7.58 33.88
N ILE A 84 -44.01 -8.38 33.41
CA ILE A 84 -43.08 -9.10 34.28
C ILE A 84 -41.84 -8.24 34.53
N PHE A 85 -41.70 -7.73 35.75
CA PHE A 85 -40.50 -7.01 36.16
C PHE A 85 -39.48 -7.97 36.79
N VAL A 86 -38.27 -8.00 36.24
CA VAL A 86 -37.14 -8.74 36.81
C VAL A 86 -36.06 -7.74 37.21
N LYS A 87 -36.16 -7.24 38.45
CA LYS A 87 -35.16 -6.35 39.02
C LYS A 87 -33.97 -7.17 39.53
N THR A 88 -32.78 -6.78 39.13
CA THR A 88 -31.54 -7.41 39.61
C THR A 88 -30.81 -6.49 40.58
N GLU A 89 -29.97 -7.08 41.45
CA GLU A 89 -29.14 -6.34 42.42
C GLU A 89 -28.00 -5.55 41.76
N HIS A 90 -27.81 -5.66 40.45
CA HIS A 90 -26.71 -5.01 39.73
C HIS A 90 -27.13 -3.62 39.24
N ALA A 91 -26.26 -2.63 39.45
CA ALA A 91 -26.50 -1.27 38.95
C ALA A 91 -26.39 -1.17 37.42
N ASN A 92 -25.45 -1.90 36.82
CA ASN A 92 -25.26 -1.98 35.37
C ASN A 92 -24.52 -3.27 35.01
N LEU A 93 -24.64 -3.74 33.77
CA LEU A 93 -23.91 -4.89 33.25
C LEU A 93 -23.03 -4.49 32.06
N ASP A 94 -21.80 -5.01 32.03
CA ASP A 94 -21.00 -5.08 30.80
C ASP A 94 -21.32 -6.36 30.01
N ARG A 95 -20.82 -6.45 28.77
CA ARG A 95 -21.07 -7.59 27.87
C ARG A 95 -20.80 -8.96 28.51
N GLY A 96 -19.72 -9.08 29.28
CA GLY A 96 -19.34 -10.35 29.90
C GLY A 96 -20.28 -10.71 31.04
N THR A 97 -20.65 -9.74 31.88
CA THR A 97 -21.62 -9.95 32.96
C THR A 97 -23.05 -10.16 32.44
N TYR A 98 -23.42 -9.55 31.32
CA TYR A 98 -24.66 -9.83 30.59
C TYR A 98 -24.71 -11.28 30.10
N SER A 99 -23.60 -11.78 29.54
CA SER A 99 -23.48 -13.19 29.14
C SER A 99 -23.67 -14.13 30.33
N ILE A 100 -23.12 -13.78 31.50
CA ILE A 100 -23.27 -14.58 32.74
C ILE A 100 -24.75 -14.66 33.15
N LEU A 101 -25.46 -13.52 33.18
CA LEU A 101 -26.89 -13.46 33.50
C LEU A 101 -27.70 -14.43 32.62
N LEU A 102 -27.49 -14.39 31.30
CA LEU A 102 -28.21 -15.22 30.35
C LEU A 102 -27.81 -16.70 30.37
N LYS A 103 -26.78 -17.08 31.12
CA LYS A 103 -26.38 -18.47 31.35
C LYS A 103 -26.80 -19.00 32.73
N GLN A 104 -27.48 -18.19 33.55
CA GLN A 104 -28.09 -18.66 34.80
C GLN A 104 -29.45 -19.32 34.48
N PRO A 105 -29.72 -20.57 34.91
CA PRO A 105 -31.05 -21.16 34.75
C PRO A 105 -32.13 -20.35 35.49
N GLN A 106 -31.78 -19.73 36.63
CA GLN A 106 -32.66 -18.87 37.43
C GLN A 106 -33.17 -17.66 36.66
N PHE A 107 -32.43 -17.19 35.64
CA PHE A 107 -32.94 -16.15 34.75
C PHE A 107 -34.21 -16.62 34.02
N TYR A 108 -34.17 -17.82 33.45
CA TYR A 108 -35.27 -18.38 32.66
C TYR A 108 -36.45 -18.86 33.51
N GLU A 109 -36.22 -19.17 34.79
CA GLU A 109 -37.26 -19.63 35.73
C GLU A 109 -38.36 -18.58 35.98
N HIS A 110 -38.06 -17.29 35.80
CA HIS A 110 -39.06 -16.21 35.84
C HIS A 110 -40.14 -16.34 34.75
N PHE A 111 -39.90 -17.16 33.73
CA PHE A 111 -40.73 -17.23 32.52
C PHE A 111 -41.36 -18.61 32.30
N LEU A 112 -41.37 -19.51 33.31
CA LEU A 112 -41.85 -20.90 33.17
C LEU A 112 -43.29 -21.04 32.64
N ASN A 113 -44.11 -20.00 32.79
CA ASN A 113 -45.46 -19.94 32.24
C ASN A 113 -45.50 -19.80 30.71
N PHE A 114 -44.35 -19.55 30.08
CA PHE A 114 -44.21 -19.42 28.64
C PHE A 114 -43.40 -20.56 28.03
N SER A 115 -43.69 -20.89 26.77
CA SER A 115 -42.89 -21.89 26.05
C SER A 115 -41.55 -21.32 25.56
N HIS A 116 -41.56 -20.09 25.05
CA HIS A 116 -40.39 -19.44 24.45
C HIS A 116 -40.24 -17.99 24.91
N ILE A 117 -38.99 -17.55 24.97
CA ILE A 117 -38.57 -16.18 25.25
C ILE A 117 -37.87 -15.59 24.04
N LEU A 118 -38.27 -14.38 23.63
CA LEU A 118 -37.48 -13.55 22.71
C LEU A 118 -36.60 -12.63 23.56
N ILE A 119 -35.28 -12.82 23.50
CA ILE A 119 -34.32 -11.86 24.06
C ILE A 119 -34.29 -10.64 23.15
N TYR A 120 -34.49 -9.46 23.74
CA TYR A 120 -34.63 -8.19 23.03
C TYR A 120 -33.77 -7.12 23.71
N GLN A 121 -33.04 -6.34 22.90
CA GLN A 121 -32.18 -5.25 23.37
C GLN A 121 -32.58 -3.92 22.74
N THR A 122 -32.14 -2.79 23.31
CA THR A 122 -32.46 -1.45 22.82
C THR A 122 -31.87 -1.12 21.45
N ASP A 123 -30.95 -1.94 20.93
CA ASP A 123 -30.42 -1.83 19.57
C ASP A 123 -31.04 -2.84 18.59
N ALA A 124 -32.15 -3.48 18.98
CA ALA A 124 -32.93 -4.39 18.16
C ALA A 124 -34.32 -3.83 17.80
N LEU A 125 -34.93 -4.35 16.73
CA LEU A 125 -36.30 -4.05 16.30
C LEU A 125 -37.04 -5.33 15.89
N THR A 126 -38.22 -5.55 16.47
CA THR A 126 -39.22 -6.48 15.93
C THR A 126 -39.98 -5.79 14.80
N LEU A 127 -39.99 -6.40 13.62
CA LEU A 127 -40.57 -5.82 12.41
C LEU A 127 -41.86 -6.54 12.00
N LYS A 128 -42.00 -7.82 12.40
CA LYS A 128 -43.16 -8.67 12.12
C LYS A 128 -43.39 -9.68 13.24
N LYS A 129 -44.62 -10.21 13.32
CA LYS A 129 -44.95 -11.27 14.26
C LYS A 129 -44.09 -12.47 13.93
N ILE A 130 -43.52 -13.11 14.95
CA ILE A 130 -42.69 -14.30 14.80
C ILE A 130 -43.57 -15.41 14.21
N PRO A 131 -43.27 -15.87 12.98
CA PRO A 131 -43.99 -16.97 12.37
C PRO A 131 -43.98 -18.25 13.22
N GLU A 132 -45.09 -18.99 13.18
CA GLU A 132 -45.31 -20.20 13.98
C GLU A 132 -44.21 -21.26 13.78
N LYS A 133 -43.62 -21.30 12.58
CA LYS A 133 -42.52 -22.19 12.19
C LYS A 133 -41.27 -22.07 13.06
N TYR A 134 -41.03 -20.93 13.73
CA TYR A 134 -39.80 -20.75 14.52
C TYR A 134 -39.87 -21.32 15.93
N PHE A 135 -41.07 -21.57 16.46
CA PHE A 135 -41.25 -22.16 17.79
C PHE A 135 -40.96 -23.67 17.84
N GLN A 136 -40.56 -24.26 16.72
CA GLN A 136 -40.06 -25.63 16.68
C GLN A 136 -38.58 -25.72 17.08
N TYR A 137 -37.87 -24.59 17.18
CA TYR A 137 -36.44 -24.51 17.47
C TYR A 137 -36.22 -24.17 18.93
N ASP A 138 -35.21 -24.79 19.54
CA ASP A 138 -34.81 -24.44 20.90
C ASP A 138 -34.02 -23.13 20.93
N TYR A 139 -33.31 -22.81 19.85
CA TYR A 139 -32.55 -21.58 19.71
C TYR A 139 -32.51 -21.12 18.25
N ILE A 140 -32.88 -19.87 18.01
CA ILE A 140 -32.69 -19.20 16.72
C ILE A 140 -32.34 -17.72 16.92
N GLY A 141 -31.28 -17.28 16.24
CA GLY A 141 -30.84 -15.91 16.11
C GLY A 141 -30.59 -15.55 14.64
N ALA A 142 -29.93 -14.40 14.40
CA ALA A 142 -29.55 -14.00 13.05
C ALA A 142 -28.53 -14.95 12.41
N PRO A 143 -28.53 -15.12 11.08
CA PRO A 143 -27.54 -15.95 10.42
C PRO A 143 -26.15 -15.34 10.43
N TRP A 144 -25.14 -16.18 10.52
CA TRP A 144 -23.74 -15.82 10.32
C TRP A 144 -23.29 -16.11 8.87
N THR A 145 -22.34 -15.31 8.38
CA THR A 145 -21.59 -15.62 7.15
C THR A 145 -20.52 -16.69 7.43
N LEU A 146 -20.04 -17.35 6.37
CA LEU A 146 -18.96 -18.35 6.48
C LEU A 146 -17.69 -17.79 7.15
N CYS A 147 -17.44 -16.49 7.06
CA CYS A 147 -16.25 -15.85 7.62
C CYS A 147 -16.39 -15.41 9.10
N ASN A 148 -17.58 -15.47 9.69
CA ASN A 148 -17.79 -15.18 11.13
C ASN A 148 -18.46 -16.33 11.90
N GLN A 149 -18.55 -17.51 11.29
CA GLN A 149 -18.95 -18.72 11.97
C GLN A 149 -17.92 -19.08 13.05
N CYS A 150 -18.29 -18.92 14.31
CA CYS A 150 -17.42 -19.14 15.47
C CYS A 150 -17.96 -20.17 16.47
N ALA A 151 -19.09 -20.81 16.16
CA ALA A 151 -19.70 -21.88 16.94
C ALA A 151 -20.15 -23.04 16.02
N ARG A 152 -20.44 -24.19 16.65
CA ARG A 152 -20.79 -25.43 15.96
C ARG A 152 -22.10 -25.34 15.16
N TYR A 153 -23.10 -24.65 15.70
CA TYR A 153 -24.42 -24.46 15.09
C TYR A 153 -24.68 -22.96 14.87
N PRO A 154 -24.42 -22.43 13.66
CA PRO A 154 -24.33 -20.99 13.39
C PRO A 154 -25.70 -20.29 13.26
N ALA A 155 -26.43 -20.17 14.37
CA ALA A 155 -27.70 -19.44 14.49
C ALA A 155 -27.59 -18.28 15.50
N GLY A 156 -26.45 -17.60 15.53
CA GLY A 156 -26.07 -16.77 16.67
C GLY A 156 -26.47 -15.31 16.55
N ASN A 157 -27.04 -14.80 17.65
CA ASN A 157 -27.32 -13.40 17.91
C ASN A 157 -27.76 -13.29 19.38
N GLY A 158 -27.00 -12.64 20.24
CA GLY A 158 -27.35 -12.51 21.66
C GLY A 158 -28.55 -11.60 21.95
N GLY A 159 -28.74 -10.56 21.15
CA GLY A 159 -29.65 -9.44 21.45
C GLY A 159 -31.00 -9.44 20.74
N TYR A 160 -31.19 -10.33 19.77
CA TYR A 160 -32.46 -10.68 19.13
C TYR A 160 -32.46 -12.18 18.83
N SER A 161 -32.87 -12.99 19.82
CA SER A 161 -32.93 -14.45 19.68
C SER A 161 -34.14 -15.05 20.37
N LEU A 162 -34.79 -15.99 19.69
CA LEU A 162 -35.89 -16.78 20.23
C LEU A 162 -35.33 -18.07 20.85
N ARG A 163 -35.72 -18.35 22.10
CA ARG A 163 -35.17 -19.45 22.89
C ARG A 163 -36.29 -20.22 23.58
N ASN A 164 -36.21 -21.56 23.56
CA ASN A 164 -37.11 -22.40 24.35
C ASN A 164 -36.70 -22.41 25.82
N ILE A 165 -37.61 -22.02 26.71
CA ILE A 165 -37.29 -21.74 28.12
C ILE A 165 -36.81 -23.00 28.86
N LYS A 166 -37.47 -24.14 28.65
CA LYS A 166 -37.10 -25.42 29.28
C LYS A 166 -35.74 -25.91 28.77
N SER A 167 -35.49 -25.77 27.48
CA SER A 167 -34.20 -26.14 26.88
C SER A 167 -33.07 -25.25 27.37
N MET A 168 -33.30 -23.93 27.56
CA MET A 168 -32.31 -23.02 28.14
C MET A 168 -31.98 -23.39 29.59
N ILE A 169 -32.98 -23.68 30.43
CA ILE A 169 -32.76 -24.14 31.82
C ILE A 169 -31.88 -25.40 31.81
N LYS A 170 -32.24 -26.40 31.00
CA LYS A 170 -31.51 -27.68 30.89
C LYS A 170 -30.02 -27.50 30.57
N VAL A 171 -29.67 -26.69 29.56
CA VAL A 171 -28.26 -26.51 29.16
C VAL A 171 -27.47 -25.57 30.08
N CYS A 172 -28.18 -24.66 30.76
CA CYS A 172 -27.60 -23.73 31.73
C CYS A 172 -27.48 -24.31 33.14
N GLU A 173 -28.05 -25.48 33.41
CA GLU A 173 -28.11 -26.08 34.75
C GLU A 173 -26.76 -26.14 35.47
N GLN A 174 -25.67 -26.39 34.72
CA GLN A 174 -24.29 -26.39 35.22
C GLN A 174 -23.81 -25.05 35.82
N TYR A 175 -24.50 -23.94 35.51
CA TYR A 175 -24.19 -22.62 36.01
C TYR A 175 -25.12 -22.17 37.13
N ARG A 176 -26.03 -23.04 37.60
CA ARG A 176 -26.93 -22.74 38.72
C ARG A 176 -26.14 -22.27 39.93
N ASN A 177 -26.62 -21.19 40.53
CA ASN A 177 -26.06 -20.54 41.72
C ASN A 177 -24.57 -20.18 41.61
N VAL A 178 -24.00 -20.14 40.40
CA VAL A 178 -22.61 -19.70 40.21
C VAL A 178 -22.54 -18.19 40.45
N PRO A 179 -21.69 -17.71 41.38
CA PRO A 179 -21.56 -16.28 41.65
C PRO A 179 -21.16 -15.51 40.39
N PHE A 180 -21.72 -14.31 40.18
CA PHE A 180 -21.40 -13.46 39.02
C PHE A 180 -19.90 -13.18 38.85
N SER A 181 -19.14 -13.13 39.95
CA SER A 181 -17.68 -12.95 39.93
C SER A 181 -16.91 -14.15 39.36
N LYS A 182 -17.51 -15.35 39.38
CA LYS A 182 -16.91 -16.61 38.91
C LYS A 182 -17.54 -17.11 37.60
N GLY A 183 -18.58 -16.45 37.11
CA GLY A 183 -19.25 -16.84 35.87
C GLY A 183 -18.35 -16.67 34.63
N HIS A 184 -18.49 -17.57 33.67
CA HIS A 184 -17.74 -17.49 32.42
C HIS A 184 -18.18 -16.25 31.62
N ARG A 185 -17.25 -15.36 31.26
CA ARG A 185 -17.55 -14.08 30.58
C ARG A 185 -17.66 -14.16 29.05
N GLY A 186 -17.41 -15.34 28.45
CA GLY A 186 -17.58 -15.53 27.01
C GLY A 186 -19.05 -15.43 26.58
N ASN A 187 -19.27 -14.94 25.36
CA ASN A 187 -20.60 -14.63 24.82
C ASN A 187 -21.57 -15.80 24.98
N GLU A 188 -22.78 -15.50 25.44
CA GLU A 188 -23.84 -16.46 25.65
C GLU A 188 -24.34 -17.08 24.35
N ASP A 189 -24.42 -16.31 23.26
CA ASP A 189 -24.89 -16.80 21.96
C ASP A 189 -23.97 -17.89 21.39
N ILE A 190 -22.65 -17.73 21.52
CA ILE A 190 -21.66 -18.76 21.17
C ILE A 190 -21.82 -20.00 22.05
N PHE A 191 -22.08 -19.82 23.35
CA PHE A 191 -22.33 -20.93 24.26
C PHE A 191 -23.56 -21.72 23.83
N PHE A 192 -24.69 -21.05 23.57
CA PHE A 192 -25.92 -21.69 23.11
C PHE A 192 -25.71 -22.37 21.77
N CYS A 193 -25.17 -21.68 20.77
CA CYS A 193 -24.83 -22.24 19.45
C CYS A 193 -23.77 -23.37 19.47
N SER A 194 -23.20 -23.71 20.62
CA SER A 194 -22.28 -24.84 20.78
C SER A 194 -22.94 -26.06 21.43
N GLN A 195 -24.18 -25.95 21.90
CA GLN A 195 -24.90 -27.05 22.53
C GLN A 195 -25.44 -28.03 21.49
N LYS A 196 -25.02 -29.28 21.59
CA LYS A 196 -25.48 -30.37 20.71
C LYS A 196 -26.94 -30.78 20.96
N ASP A 197 -27.46 -30.51 22.16
CA ASP A 197 -28.77 -30.97 22.62
C ASP A 197 -29.90 -29.98 22.29
N LEU A 198 -29.60 -28.88 21.60
CA LEU A 198 -30.58 -27.89 21.14
C LEU A 198 -30.91 -28.11 19.67
N LYS A 199 -32.17 -27.87 19.30
CA LYS A 199 -32.65 -27.87 17.92
C LYS A 199 -32.52 -26.47 17.29
N TYR A 200 -31.83 -26.41 16.14
CA TYR A 200 -31.55 -25.17 15.38
C TYR A 200 -32.18 -25.19 13.98
N PRO A 201 -32.33 -24.03 13.31
CA PRO A 201 -32.64 -24.00 11.89
C PRO A 201 -31.50 -24.56 11.03
N ASN A 202 -31.83 -24.97 9.81
CA ASN A 202 -30.81 -25.25 8.79
C ASN A 202 -29.97 -24.00 8.53
N PHE A 203 -28.65 -24.16 8.49
CA PHE A 203 -27.74 -23.02 8.38
C PHE A 203 -27.97 -22.22 7.09
N ASN A 204 -28.17 -20.90 7.23
CA ASN A 204 -28.38 -19.97 6.12
C ASN A 204 -29.50 -20.37 5.13
N SER A 205 -30.46 -21.19 5.58
CA SER A 205 -31.69 -21.45 4.83
C SER A 205 -32.50 -20.16 4.63
N ALA A 206 -33.47 -20.17 3.71
CA ALA A 206 -34.39 -19.05 3.53
C ALA A 206 -35.06 -18.66 4.86
N ASP A 207 -35.58 -19.65 5.60
CA ASP A 207 -36.21 -19.42 6.91
C ASP A 207 -35.25 -18.83 7.94
N HIS A 208 -33.98 -19.23 7.94
CA HIS A 208 -32.99 -18.68 8.87
C HIS A 208 -32.69 -17.21 8.54
N LYS A 209 -32.48 -16.90 7.26
CA LYS A 209 -32.24 -15.52 6.78
C LYS A 209 -33.42 -14.59 7.05
N GLU A 210 -34.64 -15.12 6.97
CA GLU A 210 -35.86 -14.38 7.26
C GLU A 210 -36.04 -14.07 8.76
N PHE A 211 -35.47 -14.86 9.68
CA PHE A 211 -35.72 -14.65 11.12
C PHE A 211 -35.20 -13.28 11.60
N ALA A 212 -33.90 -13.00 11.43
CA ALA A 212 -33.35 -11.73 11.88
C ALA A 212 -32.15 -11.28 11.04
N ILE A 213 -32.03 -9.96 10.85
CA ILE A 213 -30.86 -9.36 10.21
C ILE A 213 -29.87 -8.87 11.27
N GLU A 214 -28.60 -9.19 11.04
CA GLU A 214 -27.46 -8.52 11.68
C GLU A 214 -26.36 -8.35 10.62
N ARG A 215 -25.91 -9.45 10.01
CA ARG A 215 -24.87 -9.45 8.97
C ARG A 215 -25.31 -9.96 7.60
N VAL A 216 -26.35 -10.80 7.56
CA VAL A 216 -26.91 -11.34 6.33
C VAL A 216 -28.22 -10.62 6.07
N TYR A 217 -28.29 -9.90 4.96
CA TYR A 217 -29.48 -9.14 4.58
C TYR A 217 -30.61 -10.07 4.13
N HIS A 218 -31.84 -9.70 4.50
CA HIS A 218 -33.07 -10.25 3.96
C HIS A 218 -34.03 -9.08 3.70
N PRO A 219 -34.77 -9.05 2.58
CA PRO A 219 -35.65 -7.91 2.29
C PRO A 219 -36.85 -7.81 3.24
N ASN A 220 -37.23 -8.94 3.86
CA ASN A 220 -38.47 -9.09 4.60
C ASN A 220 -38.27 -9.83 5.93
N PRO A 221 -37.44 -9.32 6.86
CA PRO A 221 -37.10 -10.06 8.06
C PRO A 221 -38.19 -9.98 9.15
N THR A 222 -38.19 -10.93 10.10
CA THR A 222 -39.04 -10.88 11.30
C THR A 222 -38.51 -9.84 12.30
N GLY A 223 -37.20 -9.72 12.42
CA GLY A 223 -36.55 -8.68 13.24
C GLY A 223 -35.16 -8.31 12.79
N CYS A 224 -34.53 -7.43 13.54
CA CYS A 224 -33.21 -6.89 13.22
C CYS A 224 -32.47 -6.58 14.52
N HIS A 225 -31.20 -6.95 14.60
CA HIS A 225 -30.32 -6.65 15.74
C HIS A 225 -29.18 -5.75 15.31
N GLN A 226 -28.73 -4.91 16.23
CA GLN A 226 -27.78 -3.84 15.98
C GLN A 226 -28.15 -3.09 14.70
N VAL A 227 -29.40 -2.60 14.63
CA VAL A 227 -29.99 -2.03 13.40
C VAL A 227 -29.02 -1.04 12.73
N HIS A 228 -28.35 -0.23 13.55
CA HIS A 228 -27.35 0.74 13.11
C HIS A 228 -26.06 0.13 12.55
N LEU A 229 -25.64 -1.08 12.93
CA LEU A 229 -24.43 -1.82 12.49
C LEU A 229 -24.70 -2.85 11.38
N THR A 230 -25.94 -2.96 10.91
CA THR A 230 -26.30 -3.95 9.90
C THR A 230 -25.51 -3.80 8.60
N ARG A 231 -25.04 -4.93 8.05
CA ARG A 231 -24.27 -4.97 6.80
C ARG A 231 -25.19 -4.93 5.58
N MET A 232 -25.82 -3.78 5.36
CA MET A 232 -26.61 -3.47 4.17
C MET A 232 -25.88 -2.44 3.32
N ASN A 233 -25.84 -2.63 2.01
CA ASN A 233 -25.46 -1.57 1.08
C ASN A 233 -26.50 -0.43 1.09
N THR A 234 -26.20 0.70 0.43
CA THR A 234 -27.09 1.88 0.47
C THR A 234 -28.50 1.61 -0.07
N SER A 235 -28.62 0.79 -1.13
CA SER A 235 -29.93 0.42 -1.68
C SER A 235 -30.71 -0.49 -0.74
N GLU A 236 -30.05 -1.51 -0.18
CA GLU A 236 -30.64 -2.43 0.80
C GLU A 236 -31.09 -1.70 2.06
N TRP A 237 -30.28 -0.77 2.58
CA TRP A 237 -30.63 0.06 3.73
C TRP A 237 -31.85 0.93 3.44
N SER A 238 -31.91 1.56 2.26
CA SER A 238 -33.02 2.44 1.89
C SER A 238 -34.33 1.67 1.76
N ILE A 239 -34.28 0.48 1.15
CA ILE A 239 -35.43 -0.43 1.05
C ILE A 239 -35.84 -0.92 2.44
N PHE A 240 -34.87 -1.34 3.26
CA PHE A 240 -35.12 -1.81 4.62
C PHE A 240 -35.80 -0.74 5.48
N VAL A 241 -35.26 0.48 5.50
CA VAL A 241 -35.84 1.61 6.26
C VAL A 241 -37.24 1.92 5.74
N LYS A 242 -37.42 2.06 4.43
CA LYS A 242 -38.72 2.39 3.84
C LYS A 242 -39.77 1.33 4.15
N GLU A 243 -39.50 0.07 3.81
CA GLU A 243 -40.50 -0.99 3.87
C GLU A 243 -40.70 -1.50 5.29
N ASN A 244 -39.64 -1.64 6.10
CA ASN A 244 -39.73 -2.30 7.39
C ASN A 244 -39.84 -1.33 8.58
N ILE A 245 -39.33 -0.10 8.48
CA ILE A 245 -39.44 0.88 9.59
C ILE A 245 -40.54 1.90 9.30
N ILE A 246 -40.46 2.61 8.17
CA ILE A 246 -41.42 3.68 7.83
C ILE A 246 -42.81 3.09 7.59
N ASN A 247 -42.94 2.18 6.62
CA ASN A 247 -44.26 1.64 6.26
C ASN A 247 -44.86 0.77 7.39
N ASN A 248 -44.07 -0.14 7.97
CA ASN A 248 -44.60 -1.12 8.92
C ASN A 248 -44.69 -0.63 10.39
N LEU A 249 -43.71 0.14 10.88
CA LEU A 249 -43.66 0.54 12.29
C LEU A 249 -44.19 1.96 12.52
N ILE A 250 -43.84 2.92 11.65
CA ILE A 250 -44.30 4.31 11.78
C ILE A 250 -45.72 4.44 11.17
N GLY A 251 -45.97 3.82 10.03
CA GLY A 251 -47.20 3.96 9.23
C GLY A 251 -47.07 5.09 8.19
N ASN A 252 -47.95 5.09 7.17
CA ASN A 252 -48.00 6.15 6.15
C ASN A 252 -48.01 7.52 6.82
N MET A 253 -46.89 8.25 6.67
CA MET A 253 -46.95 9.70 6.66
C MET A 253 -47.56 10.09 5.32
N ASP A 254 -48.89 10.11 5.25
CA ASP A 254 -49.55 11.20 4.54
C ASP A 254 -49.21 12.47 5.33
N THR A 255 -48.02 13.02 5.11
CA THR A 255 -47.73 14.40 5.46
C THR A 255 -48.23 15.27 4.33
N ASP A 256 -49.56 15.33 4.19
CA ASP A 256 -50.23 16.60 3.98
C ASP A 256 -50.23 17.32 5.34
N ILE A 257 -49.07 17.87 5.70
CA ILE A 257 -49.07 19.11 6.46
C ILE A 257 -48.88 20.18 5.41
N ALA A 258 -50.02 20.64 4.90
CA ALA A 258 -50.12 21.98 4.36
C ALA A 258 -49.63 22.95 5.44
N VAL A 259 -48.39 23.42 5.31
CA VAL A 259 -48.04 24.76 5.75
C VAL A 259 -48.06 25.61 4.50
N GLN A 260 -49.19 26.29 4.29
CA GLN A 260 -49.23 27.43 3.39
C GLN A 260 -48.36 28.56 3.99
N GLU A 261 -47.42 28.98 3.15
CA GLU A 261 -46.96 30.34 2.88
C GLU A 261 -46.19 31.13 3.96
N ALA A 262 -44.94 31.49 3.63
CA ALA A 262 -44.56 32.87 3.32
C ALA A 262 -43.02 33.09 3.31
N THR A 263 -42.24 32.45 2.42
CA THR A 263 -40.82 32.87 2.20
C THR A 263 -40.25 32.68 0.78
N GLY A 264 -40.92 31.96 -0.14
CA GLY A 264 -40.36 31.70 -1.48
C GLY A 264 -39.14 30.75 -1.50
N LEU A 265 -38.83 30.07 -0.39
CA LEU A 265 -37.68 29.15 -0.25
C LEU A 265 -38.08 27.69 -0.51
N THR A 266 -37.26 26.95 -1.24
CA THR A 266 -37.43 25.50 -1.49
C THR A 266 -36.33 24.69 -0.81
N GLU A 267 -36.68 23.71 0.03
CA GLU A 267 -35.69 22.89 0.74
C GLU A 267 -34.96 21.87 -0.17
N ILE A 268 -33.66 21.70 0.07
CA ILE A 268 -32.81 20.69 -0.59
C ILE A 268 -32.62 19.52 0.37
N LYS A 269 -33.14 18.35 0.01
CA LYS A 269 -32.99 17.12 0.82
C LYS A 269 -31.52 16.72 0.97
N GLU A 270 -31.06 16.36 2.17
CA GLU A 270 -29.66 15.97 2.43
C GLU A 270 -29.38 14.50 2.00
N LYS A 271 -29.27 14.23 0.69
CA LYS A 271 -29.08 12.88 0.15
C LYS A 271 -27.61 12.49 0.05
N TYR A 272 -27.18 11.51 0.85
CA TYR A 272 -25.77 11.09 0.90
C TYR A 272 -25.28 10.55 -0.46
N ARG A 273 -24.25 11.21 -1.01
CA ARG A 273 -23.59 10.89 -2.30
C ARG A 273 -24.49 10.86 -3.53
N ILE A 274 -25.66 11.50 -3.45
CA ILE A 274 -26.51 11.73 -4.60
C ILE A 274 -26.34 13.20 -4.98
N GLY A 275 -25.88 13.44 -6.21
CA GLY A 275 -25.77 14.79 -6.73
C GLY A 275 -27.16 15.39 -6.94
N GLN A 276 -27.34 16.67 -6.67
CA GLN A 276 -28.59 17.39 -6.91
C GLN A 276 -28.27 18.63 -7.73
N LYS A 277 -28.68 18.63 -8.99
CA LYS A 277 -28.51 19.74 -9.92
C LYS A 277 -29.68 20.71 -9.75
N ILE A 278 -29.36 21.99 -9.61
CA ILE A 278 -30.30 23.08 -9.36
C ILE A 278 -29.80 24.29 -10.15
N GLY A 279 -30.40 24.51 -11.32
CA GLY A 279 -29.92 25.48 -12.30
C GLY A 279 -28.42 25.25 -12.63
N PRO A 280 -27.55 26.27 -12.49
CA PRO A 280 -26.11 26.15 -12.75
C PRO A 280 -25.33 25.45 -11.63
N TYR A 281 -25.96 25.15 -10.49
CA TYR A 281 -25.32 24.45 -9.38
C TYR A 281 -25.53 22.94 -9.45
N THR A 282 -24.54 22.19 -8.99
CA THR A 282 -24.68 20.79 -8.63
C THR A 282 -24.15 20.60 -7.21
N LEU A 283 -25.00 20.16 -6.30
CA LEU A 283 -24.67 19.91 -4.90
C LEU A 283 -24.47 18.41 -4.67
N GLU A 284 -23.64 18.01 -3.71
CA GLU A 284 -23.57 16.64 -3.20
C GLU A 284 -23.30 16.67 -1.69
N PHE A 285 -24.10 15.93 -0.93
CA PHE A 285 -23.86 15.73 0.49
C PHE A 285 -22.85 14.59 0.68
N VAL A 286 -21.59 14.93 0.96
CA VAL A 286 -20.45 14.01 0.84
C VAL A 286 -19.97 13.39 2.15
N ARG A 287 -20.27 14.01 3.31
CA ARG A 287 -19.93 13.45 4.64
C ARG A 287 -20.97 13.80 5.70
N PRO A 288 -21.84 12.86 6.09
CA PRO A 288 -22.87 13.07 7.11
C PRO A 288 -22.30 13.41 8.49
N ASP A 289 -21.19 12.78 8.87
CA ASP A 289 -20.50 12.98 10.16
C ASP A 289 -19.91 14.38 10.33
N GLN A 290 -19.52 15.01 9.22
CA GLN A 290 -18.96 16.38 9.19
C GLN A 290 -19.94 17.42 8.64
N ASN A 291 -21.17 16.97 8.35
CA ASN A 291 -22.20 17.74 7.63
C ASN A 291 -21.62 18.54 6.44
N LYS A 292 -20.86 17.84 5.59
CA LYS A 292 -20.08 18.43 4.51
C LYS A 292 -20.83 18.36 3.18
N TRP A 293 -20.90 19.49 2.50
CA TRP A 293 -21.44 19.65 1.15
C TRP A 293 -20.35 20.02 0.16
N GLU A 294 -20.41 19.46 -1.04
CA GLU A 294 -19.61 19.84 -2.20
C GLU A 294 -20.51 20.45 -3.26
N ILE A 295 -20.19 21.67 -3.70
CA ILE A 295 -21.01 22.46 -4.62
C ILE A 295 -20.17 22.84 -5.82
N ASP A 296 -20.59 22.45 -7.01
CA ASP A 296 -20.01 22.91 -8.27
C ASP A 296 -20.98 23.92 -8.90
N CYS A 297 -20.49 25.08 -9.34
CA CYS A 297 -21.25 26.02 -10.18
C CYS A 297 -20.61 26.03 -11.57
N CYS A 298 -21.40 25.96 -12.64
CA CYS A 298 -20.87 26.07 -14.01
C CYS A 298 -20.62 27.52 -14.47
N GLN A 299 -20.85 28.51 -13.61
CA GLN A 299 -20.73 29.94 -13.90
C GLN A 299 -20.08 30.68 -12.72
N PRO A 300 -19.58 31.93 -12.90
CA PRO A 300 -19.14 32.78 -11.79
C PRO A 300 -20.26 32.98 -10.77
N TYR A 301 -19.93 32.94 -9.49
CA TYR A 301 -20.91 33.06 -8.40
C TYR A 301 -20.36 33.90 -7.25
N GLU A 302 -21.22 34.27 -6.31
CA GLU A 302 -20.90 35.08 -5.14
C GLU A 302 -21.26 34.33 -3.87
N ILE A 303 -20.43 34.46 -2.85
CA ILE A 303 -20.67 33.92 -1.51
C ILE A 303 -21.09 35.09 -0.63
N LEU A 304 -22.29 35.00 -0.05
CA LEU A 304 -22.85 36.00 0.86
C LEU A 304 -22.93 35.40 2.26
N PHE A 305 -22.45 36.14 3.26
CA PHE A 305 -22.70 35.86 4.67
C PHE A 305 -23.83 36.78 5.12
N CYS A 306 -24.98 36.19 5.44
CA CYS A 306 -26.21 36.89 5.76
C CYS A 306 -26.63 36.64 7.21
N LYS A 307 -27.40 37.55 7.80
CA LYS A 307 -28.03 37.33 9.12
C LYS A 307 -29.23 36.38 9.01
N THR A 308 -29.96 36.44 7.91
CA THR A 308 -31.15 35.63 7.62
C THR A 308 -31.09 35.08 6.19
N GLU A 309 -32.17 34.42 5.75
CA GLU A 309 -32.34 33.88 4.40
C GLU A 309 -32.41 34.98 3.33
N ASP A 310 -32.68 36.22 3.72
CA ASP A 310 -32.78 37.38 2.84
C ASP A 310 -31.37 37.90 2.43
N PRO A 311 -31.03 37.93 1.13
CA PRO A 311 -29.77 38.47 0.63
C PRO A 311 -29.49 39.93 1.05
N LEU A 312 -30.50 40.74 1.34
CA LEU A 312 -30.33 42.12 1.81
C LEU A 312 -29.71 42.20 3.20
N THR A 313 -29.75 41.11 3.97
CA THR A 313 -29.10 41.02 5.29
C THR A 313 -27.62 40.61 5.21
N CYS A 314 -27.05 40.61 4.00
CA CYS A 314 -25.64 40.33 3.75
C CYS A 314 -24.73 41.29 4.53
N VAL A 315 -23.93 40.74 5.43
CA VAL A 315 -22.89 41.47 6.16
C VAL A 315 -21.53 41.38 5.46
N LYS A 316 -21.34 40.37 4.60
CA LYS A 316 -20.11 40.18 3.85
C LYS A 316 -20.36 39.44 2.54
N LYS A 317 -19.70 39.89 1.47
CA LYS A 317 -19.77 39.29 0.14
C LYS A 317 -18.37 38.98 -0.40
N HIS A 318 -18.26 37.87 -1.12
CA HIS A 318 -17.06 37.46 -1.83
C HIS A 318 -17.43 36.97 -3.23
N SER A 319 -16.84 37.56 -4.28
CA SER A 319 -17.07 37.13 -5.66
C SER A 319 -16.07 36.03 -6.07
N ILE A 320 -16.56 35.02 -6.79
CA ILE A 320 -15.77 33.90 -7.29
C ILE A 320 -15.81 33.93 -8.82
N GLY A 321 -14.72 34.43 -9.42
CA GLY A 321 -14.64 34.70 -10.85
C GLY A 321 -14.40 33.49 -11.75
N ARG A 322 -14.24 32.28 -11.21
CA ARG A 322 -13.92 31.06 -11.97
C ARG A 322 -14.65 29.82 -11.47
N GLN A 323 -14.90 28.87 -12.36
CA GLN A 323 -15.48 27.58 -12.03
C GLN A 323 -14.56 26.80 -11.08
N HIS A 324 -15.01 26.61 -9.84
CA HIS A 324 -14.32 25.82 -8.82
C HIS A 324 -15.32 25.30 -7.79
N ARG A 325 -15.07 24.10 -7.27
CA ARG A 325 -15.88 23.45 -6.25
C ARG A 325 -15.81 24.22 -4.93
N ALA A 326 -16.95 24.67 -4.42
CA ALA A 326 -17.10 25.12 -3.05
C ALA A 326 -17.32 23.93 -2.10
N ILE A 327 -16.79 24.04 -0.89
CA ILE A 327 -17.01 23.07 0.18
C ILE A 327 -17.65 23.80 1.35
N VAL A 328 -18.82 23.36 1.80
CA VAL A 328 -19.46 23.89 3.01
C VAL A 328 -19.43 22.85 4.12
N HIS A 329 -18.88 23.18 5.28
CA HIS A 329 -19.04 22.43 6.53
C HIS A 329 -20.03 23.18 7.42
N LYS A 330 -20.98 22.47 8.03
CA LYS A 330 -21.96 23.07 8.96
C LYS A 330 -22.14 22.21 10.21
N LYS A 331 -22.74 22.76 11.27
CA LYS A 331 -23.02 22.03 12.53
C LYS A 331 -24.47 21.54 12.61
N GLY A 332 -25.39 22.22 11.94
CA GLY A 332 -26.82 21.89 11.90
C GLY A 332 -27.29 21.46 10.51
N LYS A 333 -28.49 20.86 10.44
CA LYS A 333 -29.18 20.57 9.16
C LYS A 333 -29.67 21.86 8.50
N GLY A 334 -29.97 21.79 7.21
CA GLY A 334 -30.65 22.86 6.47
C GLY A 334 -29.85 23.33 5.25
N CYS A 335 -30.44 23.08 4.09
CA CYS A 335 -29.98 23.53 2.78
C CYS A 335 -31.22 23.85 1.95
N PHE A 336 -31.21 24.95 1.20
CA PHE A 336 -32.37 25.42 0.46
C PHE A 336 -31.94 26.19 -0.79
N PHE A 337 -32.88 26.46 -1.69
CA PHE A 337 -32.67 27.37 -2.80
C PHE A 337 -33.90 28.25 -3.05
N PHE A 338 -33.68 29.36 -3.73
CA PHE A 338 -34.72 30.23 -4.27
C PHE A 338 -34.14 31.04 -5.44
N SER A 339 -34.99 31.71 -6.20
CA SER A 339 -34.57 32.54 -7.33
C SER A 339 -35.38 33.84 -7.38
N ASP A 340 -34.71 34.93 -7.78
CA ASP A 340 -35.35 36.15 -8.27
C ASP A 340 -35.35 36.16 -9.81
N GLU A 341 -35.78 37.25 -10.45
CA GLU A 341 -35.85 37.37 -11.92
C GLU A 341 -34.50 37.15 -12.62
N ASN A 342 -33.38 37.45 -11.94
CA ASN A 342 -32.05 37.49 -12.54
C ASN A 342 -31.08 36.49 -11.92
N HIS A 343 -31.34 35.99 -10.71
CA HIS A 343 -30.41 35.19 -9.94
C HIS A 343 -31.04 33.99 -9.24
N ILE A 344 -30.21 32.98 -9.00
CA ILE A 344 -30.49 31.85 -8.13
C ILE A 344 -29.56 31.84 -6.93
N TYR A 345 -30.12 31.49 -5.77
CA TYR A 345 -29.46 31.43 -4.49
C TYR A 345 -29.50 30.01 -3.94
N ILE A 346 -28.36 29.47 -3.52
CA ILE A 346 -28.27 28.25 -2.72
C ILE A 346 -27.91 28.64 -1.29
N GLY A 347 -28.78 28.38 -0.33
CA GLY A 347 -28.59 28.71 1.06
C GLY A 347 -28.21 27.53 1.94
N PHE A 348 -27.31 27.78 2.89
CA PHE A 348 -26.89 26.84 3.92
C PHE A 348 -27.17 27.41 5.31
N LYS A 349 -27.93 26.66 6.12
CA LYS A 349 -28.17 26.96 7.54
C LYS A 349 -27.20 26.17 8.42
N GLY A 350 -27.34 26.27 9.75
CA GLY A 350 -26.63 25.39 10.67
C GLY A 350 -25.28 25.93 11.16
N PHE A 351 -25.17 27.25 11.30
CA PHE A 351 -24.02 27.98 11.85
C PHE A 351 -24.37 28.64 13.20
N PRO A 352 -24.65 27.85 14.26
CA PRO A 352 -25.23 28.37 15.51
C PRO A 352 -24.35 29.36 16.27
N ASN A 353 -23.04 29.34 16.02
CA ASN A 353 -22.06 30.27 16.58
C ASN A 353 -21.40 31.13 15.48
N GLY A 354 -22.02 31.22 14.30
CA GLY A 354 -21.38 31.76 13.12
C GLY A 354 -20.24 30.86 12.66
N GLY A 355 -19.20 31.48 12.14
CA GLY A 355 -18.02 30.79 11.64
C GLY A 355 -17.09 30.22 12.73
N GLN A 356 -16.80 28.91 12.67
CA GLN A 356 -15.92 28.21 13.61
C GLN A 356 -15.33 26.93 12.97
N SER A 357 -14.46 26.18 13.68
CA SER A 357 -13.90 24.93 13.15
C SER A 357 -14.99 23.92 12.77
N TYR A 358 -14.94 23.43 11.52
CA TYR A 358 -15.96 22.58 10.89
C TYR A 358 -17.34 23.26 10.73
N ALA A 359 -17.36 24.58 10.64
CA ALA A 359 -18.52 25.41 10.30
C ALA A 359 -18.04 26.57 9.41
N ASP A 360 -17.71 26.26 8.17
CA ASP A 360 -17.04 27.18 7.24
C ASP A 360 -17.43 26.89 5.78
N ILE A 361 -16.99 27.77 4.88
CA ILE A 361 -16.99 27.54 3.44
C ILE A 361 -15.56 27.67 2.91
N MET A 362 -15.19 26.81 1.96
CA MET A 362 -13.92 26.86 1.24
C MET A 362 -14.20 27.05 -0.26
N ALA A 363 -13.54 28.04 -0.87
CA ALA A 363 -13.63 28.36 -2.31
C ALA A 363 -12.24 28.81 -2.83
N PRO A 364 -12.00 28.90 -4.15
CA PRO A 364 -10.65 28.98 -4.76
C PRO A 364 -9.82 30.22 -4.41
N GLU A 365 -10.47 31.33 -4.04
CA GLU A 365 -9.85 32.66 -3.90
C GLU A 365 -9.96 33.19 -2.46
N GLY A 366 -9.65 32.33 -1.49
CA GLY A 366 -9.50 32.71 -0.10
C GLY A 366 -8.89 31.53 0.66
N ASN A 367 -7.78 31.74 1.36
CA ASN A 367 -7.22 30.74 2.26
C ASN A 367 -8.18 30.53 3.45
N SER A 368 -9.28 29.80 3.24
CA SER A 368 -10.45 29.82 4.12
C SER A 368 -11.00 31.26 4.19
N PHE A 369 -12.25 31.51 3.83
CA PHE A 369 -12.93 32.67 4.43
C PHE A 369 -12.78 32.42 5.93
N GLY A 370 -11.93 33.17 6.65
CA GLY A 370 -11.17 32.66 7.79
C GLY A 370 -12.05 32.07 8.89
N HIS A 371 -12.32 30.76 8.84
CA HIS A 371 -13.41 30.10 9.58
C HIS A 371 -14.78 30.78 9.44
N ALA A 372 -15.06 31.50 8.36
CA ALA A 372 -16.21 32.38 8.18
C ALA A 372 -16.43 33.32 9.38
N ARG A 373 -15.36 33.90 9.96
CA ARG A 373 -15.44 34.79 11.14
C ARG A 373 -16.46 35.94 11.02
N GLU A 374 -16.71 36.40 9.81
CA GLU A 374 -17.67 37.47 9.50
C GLU A 374 -19.12 36.95 9.39
N LEU A 375 -19.33 35.63 9.44
CA LEU A 375 -20.66 35.02 9.47
C LEU A 375 -21.29 35.24 10.86
N PRO A 376 -22.45 35.91 10.93
CA PRO A 376 -23.15 36.16 12.19
C PRO A 376 -23.54 34.86 12.91
N LYS A 377 -23.79 34.96 14.21
CA LYS A 377 -24.39 33.87 14.99
C LYS A 377 -25.76 33.48 14.39
N ASN A 378 -25.98 32.18 14.14
CA ASN A 378 -27.13 31.65 13.40
C ASN A 378 -27.25 32.17 11.94
N GLY A 379 -26.19 32.79 11.42
CA GLY A 379 -26.17 33.34 10.07
C GLY A 379 -26.26 32.26 8.99
N ILE A 380 -26.47 32.72 7.76
CA ILE A 380 -26.67 31.89 6.57
C ILE A 380 -25.58 32.20 5.55
N ILE A 381 -25.08 31.14 4.91
CA ILE A 381 -24.23 31.29 3.73
C ILE A 381 -25.10 31.12 2.49
N LEU A 382 -25.18 32.14 1.64
CA LEU A 382 -25.87 32.07 0.34
C LEU A 382 -24.83 32.03 -0.79
N LEU A 383 -25.04 31.16 -1.79
CA LEU A 383 -24.30 31.15 -3.05
C LEU A 383 -25.20 31.72 -4.15
N LYS A 384 -24.84 32.87 -4.69
CA LYS A 384 -25.61 33.63 -5.68
C LYS A 384 -24.97 33.54 -7.07
N THR A 385 -25.74 33.23 -8.10
CA THR A 385 -25.28 33.31 -9.51
C THR A 385 -26.43 33.71 -10.42
N ALA A 386 -26.13 34.16 -11.63
CA ALA A 386 -27.14 34.45 -12.65
C ALA A 386 -27.92 33.18 -13.04
N ILE A 387 -29.19 33.36 -13.41
CA ILE A 387 -30.06 32.31 -14.00
C ILE A 387 -30.63 32.79 -15.33
N ASP A 388 -30.92 31.86 -16.25
CA ASP A 388 -31.40 32.15 -17.62
C ASP A 388 -32.92 32.36 -17.71
N GLY A 389 -33.55 32.83 -16.63
CA GLY A 389 -35.00 33.05 -16.56
C GLY A 389 -35.85 31.77 -16.42
N SER A 390 -35.24 30.57 -16.48
CA SER A 390 -35.94 29.31 -16.19
C SER A 390 -36.16 29.12 -14.68
N LYS A 391 -37.33 28.62 -14.26
CA LYS A 391 -37.56 28.24 -12.86
C LYS A 391 -36.67 27.03 -12.51
N PRO A 392 -35.77 27.13 -11.52
CA PRO A 392 -34.86 26.05 -11.20
C PRO A 392 -35.60 24.85 -10.60
N THR A 393 -35.36 23.66 -11.14
CA THR A 393 -35.84 22.37 -10.61
C THR A 393 -34.70 21.61 -9.94
N VAL A 394 -35.04 20.60 -9.13
CA VAL A 394 -34.06 19.70 -8.51
C VAL A 394 -33.99 18.41 -9.31
N GLU A 395 -32.87 18.18 -9.98
CA GLU A 395 -32.60 16.94 -10.72
C GLU A 395 -31.56 16.08 -9.98
N GLU A 396 -31.84 14.79 -9.79
CA GLU A 396 -30.86 13.87 -9.20
C GLU A 396 -29.81 13.43 -10.22
N VAL A 397 -28.55 13.53 -9.81
CA VAL A 397 -27.37 13.14 -10.58
C VAL A 397 -26.68 11.97 -9.88
N ASN A 398 -26.83 10.78 -10.46
CA ASN A 398 -26.27 9.53 -9.93
C ASN A 398 -25.09 9.02 -10.78
N GLU A 399 -24.50 7.89 -10.38
CA GLU A 399 -23.35 7.30 -11.10
C GLU A 399 -23.63 7.02 -12.58
N ARG A 400 -24.86 6.63 -12.94
CA ARG A 400 -25.26 6.38 -14.34
C ARG A 400 -25.23 7.66 -15.18
N HIS A 401 -25.61 8.79 -14.59
CA HIS A 401 -25.56 10.09 -15.26
C HIS A 401 -24.13 10.44 -15.67
N TYR A 402 -23.15 10.32 -14.76
CA TYR A 402 -21.76 10.60 -15.09
C TYR A 402 -21.21 9.64 -16.16
N ILE A 403 -21.54 8.35 -16.07
CA ILE A 403 -21.17 7.36 -17.09
C ILE A 403 -21.70 7.75 -18.48
N SER A 404 -22.95 8.21 -18.56
CA SER A 404 -23.53 8.66 -19.83
C SER A 404 -22.85 9.92 -20.39
N GLN A 405 -22.50 10.90 -19.55
CA GLN A 405 -21.80 12.10 -20.01
C GLN A 405 -20.39 11.80 -20.53
N ASP A 406 -19.70 10.87 -19.86
CA ASP A 406 -18.33 10.49 -20.20
C ASP A 406 -18.23 9.54 -21.41
N MET A 407 -19.35 9.12 -22.02
CA MET A 407 -19.34 8.23 -23.20
C MET A 407 -18.57 8.81 -24.39
N LYS A 408 -18.47 10.15 -24.50
CA LYS A 408 -17.71 10.84 -25.55
C LYS A 408 -16.18 10.71 -25.40
N ILE A 409 -15.70 10.23 -24.25
CA ILE A 409 -14.27 10.03 -24.01
C ILE A 409 -13.81 8.77 -24.75
N SER A 410 -12.89 8.95 -25.70
CA SER A 410 -12.35 7.87 -26.52
C SER A 410 -11.47 6.91 -25.73
N VAL A 411 -10.59 7.44 -24.86
CA VAL A 411 -9.63 6.66 -24.08
C VAL A 411 -10.04 6.64 -22.60
N PRO A 412 -10.27 5.46 -22.00
CA PRO A 412 -10.64 5.38 -20.59
C PRO A 412 -9.61 6.01 -19.65
N GLU A 413 -10.07 6.74 -18.65
CA GLU A 413 -9.24 7.57 -17.76
C GLU A 413 -9.32 7.09 -16.30
N LEU A 414 -8.18 7.12 -15.62
CA LEU A 414 -8.06 7.08 -14.16
C LEU A 414 -7.81 8.50 -13.64
N VAL A 415 -8.80 9.05 -12.95
CA VAL A 415 -8.68 10.30 -12.20
C VAL A 415 -8.11 9.99 -10.82
N PHE A 416 -6.83 10.28 -10.61
CA PHE A 416 -6.16 9.98 -9.35
C PHE A 416 -5.88 11.26 -8.57
N VAL A 417 -6.42 11.36 -7.35
CA VAL A 417 -6.16 12.50 -6.46
C VAL A 417 -4.90 12.22 -5.65
N LEU A 418 -3.82 12.96 -5.97
CA LEU A 418 -2.52 12.80 -5.35
C LEU A 418 -2.56 13.22 -3.87
N PHE A 419 -1.76 12.56 -3.02
CA PHE A 419 -1.59 12.98 -1.63
C PHE A 419 -0.82 14.30 -1.53
N THR A 420 -1.52 15.43 -1.50
CA THR A 420 -0.92 16.77 -1.56
C THR A 420 -0.87 17.48 -0.21
N GLY A 421 -0.22 18.65 -0.14
CA GLY A 421 -0.05 19.40 1.10
C GLY A 421 0.98 18.77 2.05
N VAL A 422 1.91 18.01 1.47
CA VAL A 422 2.95 17.24 2.17
C VAL A 422 4.26 17.25 1.38
N GLY A 423 5.33 16.77 2.01
CA GLY A 423 6.66 16.71 1.40
C GLY A 423 6.78 15.73 0.23
N PHE A 424 7.81 15.95 -0.58
CA PHE A 424 8.08 15.28 -1.85
C PHE A 424 7.88 13.76 -1.82
N TYR A 425 8.55 13.03 -0.91
CA TYR A 425 8.48 11.57 -0.90
C TYR A 425 7.14 11.00 -0.42
N ASN A 426 6.34 11.77 0.32
CA ASN A 426 4.95 11.38 0.62
C ASN A 426 4.09 11.40 -0.65
N GLN A 427 4.27 12.42 -1.49
CA GLN A 427 3.65 12.52 -2.81
C GLN A 427 4.16 11.43 -3.75
N LEU A 428 5.46 11.14 -3.73
CA LEU A 428 6.05 10.11 -4.59
C LEU A 428 5.45 8.72 -4.33
N PHE A 429 5.27 8.32 -3.06
CA PHE A 429 4.63 7.04 -2.73
C PHE A 429 3.20 6.96 -3.29
N SER A 430 2.46 8.07 -3.22
CA SER A 430 1.14 8.19 -3.83
C SER A 430 1.19 8.11 -5.36
N LEU A 431 2.21 8.67 -6.01
CA LEU A 431 2.38 8.61 -7.47
C LEU A 431 2.74 7.18 -7.94
N GLU A 432 3.58 6.47 -7.19
CA GLU A 432 3.91 5.06 -7.49
C GLU A 432 2.65 4.20 -7.62
N MET A 433 1.68 4.39 -6.71
CA MET A 433 0.37 3.73 -6.76
C MET A 433 -0.45 4.17 -7.98
N ALA A 434 -0.49 5.47 -8.28
CA ALA A 434 -1.27 6.02 -9.39
C ALA A 434 -0.79 5.47 -10.75
N VAL A 435 0.53 5.45 -10.97
CA VAL A 435 1.13 4.93 -12.22
C VAL A 435 0.88 3.43 -12.35
N TYR A 436 1.03 2.68 -11.26
CA TYR A 436 0.75 1.24 -11.27
C TYR A 436 -0.72 0.95 -11.63
N LEU A 437 -1.68 1.59 -10.96
CA LEU A 437 -3.11 1.36 -11.20
C LEU A 437 -3.53 1.78 -12.62
N ALA A 438 -3.03 2.90 -13.14
CA ALA A 438 -3.28 3.33 -14.51
C ALA A 438 -2.71 2.31 -15.53
N ASN A 439 -1.50 1.81 -15.29
CA ASN A 439 -0.86 0.84 -16.17
C ASN A 439 -1.64 -0.48 -16.24
N ILE A 440 -1.96 -1.09 -15.10
CA ILE A 440 -2.65 -2.39 -15.10
C ILE A 440 -4.09 -2.31 -15.61
N SER A 441 -4.75 -1.16 -15.44
CA SER A 441 -6.12 -0.95 -15.93
C SER A 441 -6.18 -0.46 -17.38
N ASN A 442 -5.02 -0.27 -18.03
CA ASN A 442 -4.92 0.27 -19.38
C ASN A 442 -5.68 1.60 -19.52
N ARG A 443 -5.48 2.54 -18.59
CA ARG A 443 -6.14 3.85 -18.56
C ARG A 443 -5.17 5.01 -18.71
N ALA A 444 -5.62 6.09 -19.33
CA ALA A 444 -4.93 7.38 -19.26
C ALA A 444 -4.91 7.87 -17.81
N LEU A 445 -3.78 8.37 -17.32
CA LEU A 445 -3.67 8.89 -15.96
C LEU A 445 -3.91 10.40 -15.93
N ARG A 446 -4.99 10.82 -15.26
CA ARG A 446 -5.30 12.23 -14.96
C ARG A 446 -4.97 12.50 -13.49
N LEU A 447 -3.81 13.09 -13.24
CA LEU A 447 -3.29 13.29 -11.88
C LEU A 447 -3.71 14.66 -11.34
N TYR A 448 -4.48 14.68 -10.25
CA TYR A 448 -4.96 15.92 -9.63
C TYR A 448 -4.11 16.30 -8.41
N VAL A 449 -3.54 17.51 -8.44
CA VAL A 449 -2.69 18.08 -7.40
C VAL A 449 -3.43 19.24 -6.73
N GLN A 450 -4.10 18.98 -5.60
CA GLN A 450 -4.99 19.95 -4.95
C GLN A 450 -4.28 20.99 -4.07
N HIS A 451 -3.15 20.63 -3.46
CA HIS A 451 -2.37 21.50 -2.58
C HIS A 451 -0.88 21.53 -2.98
N PRO A 452 -0.16 22.62 -2.69
CA PRO A 452 1.24 22.74 -3.07
C PRO A 452 2.14 21.73 -2.34
N LEU A 453 3.33 21.51 -2.88
CA LEU A 453 4.42 20.83 -2.18
C LEU A 453 4.77 21.57 -0.88
N VAL A 454 5.22 20.81 0.11
CA VAL A 454 5.67 21.32 1.42
C VAL A 454 7.14 20.98 1.61
N HIS A 455 7.96 21.99 1.91
CA HIS A 455 9.36 21.80 2.29
C HIS A 455 9.56 22.19 3.76
N CYS A 456 10.07 21.28 4.59
CA CYS A 456 10.33 21.49 6.02
C CYS A 456 9.16 22.11 6.82
N GLY A 457 7.91 21.80 6.41
CA GLY A 457 6.68 22.32 7.02
C GLY A 457 6.10 23.58 6.36
N GLN A 458 6.73 24.12 5.33
CA GLN A 458 6.30 25.32 4.60
C GLN A 458 5.65 24.96 3.25
N PRO A 459 4.32 25.12 3.08
CA PRO A 459 3.69 24.99 1.76
C PRO A 459 4.00 26.18 0.87
N ASN A 460 4.34 25.95 -0.40
CA ASN A 460 4.53 27.05 -1.37
C ASN A 460 4.19 26.61 -2.81
N ARG A 461 3.33 27.36 -3.51
CA ARG A 461 2.98 27.07 -4.92
C ARG A 461 4.16 27.27 -5.89
N ALA A 462 5.14 28.12 -5.54
CA ALA A 462 6.35 28.33 -6.34
C ALA A 462 7.25 27.09 -6.40
N TYR A 463 7.04 26.10 -5.53
CA TYR A 463 7.69 24.79 -5.64
C TYR A 463 7.18 23.95 -6.82
N GLY A 464 6.13 24.36 -7.53
CA GLY A 464 5.57 23.55 -8.62
C GLY A 464 4.94 22.24 -8.11
N VAL A 465 4.97 21.19 -8.93
CA VAL A 465 4.46 19.86 -8.60
C VAL A 465 5.56 18.81 -8.63
N LEU A 466 5.31 17.65 -7.99
CA LEU A 466 6.27 16.55 -7.88
C LEU A 466 6.91 16.16 -9.23
N THR A 467 6.09 16.09 -10.29
CA THR A 467 6.52 15.62 -11.62
C THR A 467 7.49 16.57 -12.30
N ASP A 468 7.53 17.85 -11.90
CA ASP A 468 8.47 18.84 -12.44
C ASP A 468 9.94 18.48 -12.09
N TYR A 469 10.16 17.57 -11.12
CA TYR A 469 11.49 17.13 -10.65
C TYR A 469 11.87 15.70 -11.07
N LEU A 470 10.99 15.01 -11.79
CA LEU A 470 11.19 13.62 -12.23
C LEU A 470 11.55 13.58 -13.72
N SER A 471 12.31 12.57 -14.12
CA SER A 471 12.47 12.27 -15.55
C SER A 471 11.12 11.85 -16.14
N ASN A 472 10.84 12.25 -17.38
CA ASN A 472 9.63 11.84 -18.11
C ASN A 472 9.60 10.35 -18.48
N ASP A 473 10.68 9.60 -18.22
CA ASP A 473 10.78 8.16 -18.53
C ASP A 473 9.62 7.31 -17.97
N PHE A 474 8.99 7.71 -16.87
CA PHE A 474 7.89 6.94 -16.28
C PHE A 474 6.63 6.93 -17.14
N THR A 475 6.47 7.90 -18.04
CA THR A 475 5.32 8.01 -18.96
C THR A 475 5.23 6.84 -19.94
N LYS A 476 6.32 6.08 -20.16
CA LYS A 476 6.27 4.83 -20.93
C LYS A 476 5.37 3.76 -20.32
N TYR A 477 5.07 3.87 -19.02
CA TYR A 477 4.10 3.01 -18.33
C TYR A 477 2.67 3.56 -18.42
N LEU A 478 2.47 4.70 -19.09
CA LEU A 478 1.19 5.39 -19.24
C LEU A 478 0.86 5.54 -20.74
N VAL A 479 0.84 4.41 -21.46
CA VAL A 479 0.70 4.36 -22.93
C VAL A 479 -0.55 5.06 -23.47
N ASN A 480 -1.60 5.15 -22.65
CA ASN A 480 -2.88 5.77 -23.00
C ASN A 480 -2.95 7.27 -22.67
N GLY A 481 -1.86 7.85 -22.15
CA GLY A 481 -1.74 9.27 -21.89
C GLY A 481 -1.59 9.62 -20.41
N PHE A 482 -1.03 10.80 -20.18
CA PHE A 482 -0.76 11.34 -18.86
C PHE A 482 -0.98 12.85 -18.86
N SER A 483 -1.69 13.38 -17.86
CA SER A 483 -1.79 14.82 -17.63
C SER A 483 -1.83 15.16 -16.14
N VAL A 484 -1.35 16.36 -15.81
CA VAL A 484 -1.34 16.88 -14.44
C VAL A 484 -2.25 18.10 -14.37
N HIS A 485 -3.21 18.05 -13.45
CA HIS A 485 -4.19 19.11 -13.18
C HIS A 485 -3.83 19.81 -11.87
N LYS A 486 -3.39 21.06 -11.95
CA LYS A 486 -2.75 21.79 -10.84
C LYS A 486 -3.76 22.76 -10.21
N PHE A 487 -4.09 22.52 -8.93
CA PHE A 487 -5.01 23.39 -8.16
C PHE A 487 -6.41 23.52 -8.78
N GLU A 488 -6.83 22.47 -9.47
CA GLU A 488 -8.13 22.34 -10.13
C GLU A 488 -9.09 21.50 -9.29
N SER A 489 -10.39 21.69 -9.54
CA SER A 489 -11.43 20.86 -8.95
C SER A 489 -11.46 19.49 -9.62
N VAL A 490 -11.61 18.44 -8.81
CA VAL A 490 -11.63 17.07 -9.30
C VAL A 490 -13.00 16.76 -9.92
N PRO A 491 -13.07 16.24 -11.16
CA PRO A 491 -14.35 16.01 -11.84
C PRO A 491 -15.22 14.99 -11.09
N ARG A 492 -16.54 15.15 -11.19
CA ARG A 492 -17.50 14.14 -10.72
C ARG A 492 -17.59 13.03 -11.76
N CYS A 493 -17.31 11.81 -11.34
CA CYS A 493 -17.36 10.60 -12.16
C CYS A 493 -17.51 9.35 -11.27
N ALA A 494 -17.57 8.17 -11.88
CA ALA A 494 -17.58 6.90 -11.16
C ALA A 494 -16.38 6.81 -10.20
N ARG A 495 -16.58 6.26 -9.00
CA ARG A 495 -15.56 6.32 -7.92
C ARG A 495 -15.26 4.94 -7.31
N ILE A 496 -13.99 4.74 -6.94
CA ILE A 496 -13.55 3.66 -6.06
C ILE A 496 -13.74 4.10 -4.61
N GLU A 497 -14.53 3.34 -3.85
CA GLU A 497 -14.95 3.72 -2.51
C GLU A 497 -14.05 3.12 -1.43
N LEU A 498 -13.07 3.89 -0.96
CA LEU A 498 -12.26 3.49 0.20
C LEU A 498 -12.91 3.97 1.50
N GLU A 499 -13.12 3.08 2.48
CA GLU A 499 -13.58 3.47 3.82
C GLU A 499 -12.47 4.21 4.59
N GLN A 500 -11.27 3.66 4.56
CA GLN A 500 -10.06 4.19 5.20
C GLN A 500 -9.11 4.89 4.21
N LYS A 501 -8.04 5.50 4.72
CA LYS A 501 -6.93 6.02 3.89
C LYS A 501 -6.14 4.87 3.26
N MET A 502 -5.52 5.11 2.11
CA MET A 502 -4.76 4.12 1.33
C MET A 502 -3.78 3.31 2.19
N SER A 503 -3.01 3.96 3.07
CA SER A 503 -2.03 3.31 3.95
C SER A 503 -2.61 2.24 4.89
N ASN A 504 -3.93 2.27 5.15
CA ASN A 504 -4.60 1.34 6.07
C ASN A 504 -5.49 0.32 5.37
N VAL A 505 -5.39 0.21 4.04
CA VAL A 505 -6.15 -0.76 3.25
C VAL A 505 -5.22 -1.64 2.41
N VAL A 506 -5.67 -2.84 2.08
CA VAL A 506 -5.00 -3.79 1.20
C VAL A 506 -5.97 -4.24 0.12
N PHE A 507 -5.59 -4.03 -1.14
CA PHE A 507 -6.27 -4.63 -2.28
C PHE A 507 -5.82 -6.07 -2.44
N VAL A 508 -6.76 -6.98 -2.66
CA VAL A 508 -6.47 -8.39 -2.93
C VAL A 508 -6.87 -8.67 -4.36
N ASP A 509 -5.91 -9.11 -5.18
CA ASP A 509 -6.22 -9.55 -6.53
C ASP A 509 -7.22 -10.71 -6.50
N ARG A 510 -8.20 -10.67 -7.40
CA ARG A 510 -9.30 -11.63 -7.46
C ARG A 510 -8.82 -13.09 -7.50
N GLU A 511 -7.77 -13.36 -8.27
CA GLU A 511 -7.13 -14.69 -8.40
C GLU A 511 -6.60 -15.23 -7.06
N LEU A 512 -6.30 -14.35 -6.10
CA LEU A 512 -5.71 -14.67 -4.81
C LEU A 512 -6.70 -14.53 -3.62
N SER A 513 -7.98 -14.33 -3.91
CA SER A 513 -9.05 -14.18 -2.91
C SER A 513 -9.45 -15.49 -2.22
N SER A 514 -8.99 -16.64 -2.73
CA SER A 514 -9.34 -17.99 -2.23
C SER A 514 -9.19 -18.13 -0.70
N PRO A 515 -10.13 -18.80 0.01
CA PRO A 515 -10.02 -19.06 1.44
C PRO A 515 -8.72 -19.78 1.85
N LYS A 516 -8.11 -20.56 0.95
CA LYS A 516 -6.83 -21.26 1.17
C LYS A 516 -5.67 -20.31 1.51
N LEU A 517 -5.72 -19.07 1.01
CA LEU A 517 -4.69 -18.05 1.24
C LEU A 517 -5.00 -17.12 2.42
N SER A 518 -6.09 -17.36 3.17
CA SER A 518 -6.54 -16.45 4.25
C SER A 518 -5.49 -16.20 5.33
N SER A 519 -4.68 -17.20 5.70
CA SER A 519 -3.60 -17.01 6.67
C SER A 519 -2.50 -16.10 6.13
N ASP A 520 -2.10 -16.29 4.88
CA ASP A 520 -1.07 -15.50 4.20
C ASP A 520 -1.52 -14.05 4.02
N ARG A 521 -2.78 -13.83 3.62
CA ARG A 521 -3.39 -12.50 3.51
C ARG A 521 -3.46 -11.79 4.85
N ARG A 522 -3.82 -12.48 5.94
CA ARG A 522 -3.80 -11.89 7.29
C ARG A 522 -2.40 -11.44 7.70
N ASP A 523 -1.37 -12.23 7.39
CA ASP A 523 0.02 -11.86 7.66
C ASP A 523 0.47 -10.65 6.83
N PHE A 524 0.09 -10.60 5.55
CA PHE A 524 0.33 -9.45 4.68
C PHE A 524 -0.41 -8.19 5.16
N CYS A 525 -1.69 -8.31 5.54
CA CYS A 525 -2.51 -7.19 5.96
C CYS A 525 -1.97 -6.54 7.23
N HIS A 526 -1.48 -7.33 8.19
CA HIS A 526 -0.78 -6.85 9.38
C HIS A 526 -1.55 -5.71 10.11
N SER A 527 -2.81 -5.99 10.47
CA SER A 527 -3.76 -5.06 11.10
C SER A 527 -4.33 -3.93 10.20
N ARG A 528 -4.10 -3.98 8.89
CA ARG A 528 -4.78 -3.13 7.89
C ARG A 528 -6.03 -3.82 7.36
N GLN A 529 -6.95 -3.05 6.78
CA GLN A 529 -8.22 -3.54 6.25
C GLN A 529 -8.03 -4.24 4.91
N GLU A 530 -8.36 -5.53 4.83
CA GLU A 530 -8.53 -6.24 3.56
C GLU A 530 -9.77 -5.70 2.85
N LEU A 531 -9.61 -5.28 1.59
CA LEU A 531 -10.72 -4.80 0.75
C LEU A 531 -11.29 -5.94 -0.09
N ASP A 532 -12.57 -5.81 -0.44
CA ASP A 532 -13.24 -6.72 -1.35
C ASP A 532 -12.52 -6.80 -2.70
N CYS A 533 -12.36 -8.01 -3.25
CA CYS A 533 -11.60 -8.20 -4.50
C CYS A 533 -12.27 -7.57 -5.73
N GLY A 534 -13.55 -7.19 -5.65
CA GLY A 534 -14.29 -6.49 -6.69
C GLY A 534 -14.16 -4.97 -6.63
N ILE A 535 -13.51 -4.40 -5.61
CA ILE A 535 -13.47 -2.95 -5.41
C ILE A 535 -12.78 -2.19 -6.56
N LEU A 536 -11.84 -2.84 -7.24
CA LEU A 536 -11.13 -2.29 -8.39
C LEU A 536 -11.79 -2.61 -9.74
N ASP A 537 -12.87 -3.40 -9.77
CA ASP A 537 -13.54 -3.83 -11.02
C ASP A 537 -13.93 -2.67 -11.92
N LYS A 538 -14.31 -1.54 -11.31
CA LYS A 538 -14.64 -0.32 -12.06
C LYS A 538 -13.50 0.13 -12.97
N LEU A 539 -12.23 -0.08 -12.56
CA LEU A 539 -11.06 0.23 -13.40
C LEU A 539 -11.00 -0.67 -14.64
N PHE A 540 -11.45 -1.91 -14.55
CA PHE A 540 -11.37 -2.86 -15.65
C PHE A 540 -12.65 -2.91 -16.49
N ASN A 541 -13.69 -2.17 -16.10
CA ASN A 541 -14.95 -2.11 -16.85
C ASN A 541 -14.84 -1.15 -18.06
N PRO A 542 -14.99 -1.65 -19.31
CA PRO A 542 -14.86 -0.84 -20.52
C PRO A 542 -16.00 0.17 -20.72
N ASN A 543 -17.14 -0.03 -20.06
CA ASN A 543 -18.29 0.87 -20.12
C ASN A 543 -18.12 2.09 -19.21
N ILE A 544 -17.17 2.04 -18.26
CA ILE A 544 -16.90 3.17 -17.37
C ILE A 544 -15.69 3.93 -17.90
N LYS A 545 -15.94 5.02 -18.62
CA LYS A 545 -14.89 5.80 -19.28
C LYS A 545 -14.00 6.56 -18.31
N ARG A 546 -14.53 7.07 -17.20
CA ARG A 546 -13.73 7.77 -16.19
C ARG A 546 -13.98 7.19 -14.81
N VAL A 547 -12.91 6.81 -14.12
CA VAL A 547 -12.97 6.31 -12.75
C VAL A 547 -12.05 7.13 -11.86
N LYS A 548 -12.56 7.58 -10.72
CA LYS A 548 -11.83 8.35 -9.73
C LYS A 548 -11.40 7.51 -8.53
N LEU A 549 -10.16 7.72 -8.09
CA LEU A 549 -9.63 7.23 -6.82
C LEU A 549 -9.19 8.40 -5.94
N GLU A 550 -9.72 8.44 -4.72
CA GLU A 550 -9.41 9.43 -3.69
C GLU A 550 -8.85 8.76 -2.42
N LYS A 551 -8.56 9.55 -1.38
CA LYS A 551 -8.02 9.08 -0.09
C LYS A 551 -6.63 8.45 -0.14
N SER A 552 -5.88 8.71 -1.22
CA SER A 552 -4.44 8.43 -1.26
C SER A 552 -3.71 9.16 -0.12
N ASN A 553 -2.69 8.51 0.44
CA ASN A 553 -1.75 9.10 1.39
C ASN A 553 -0.36 8.45 1.24
N ALA A 554 0.57 8.71 2.17
CA ALA A 554 1.90 8.11 2.12
C ALA A 554 1.80 6.58 2.28
N SER A 555 1.84 5.87 1.15
CA SER A 555 1.75 4.41 1.08
C SER A 555 2.27 3.93 -0.27
N ARG A 556 3.16 2.93 -0.26
CA ARG A 556 3.74 2.38 -1.50
C ARG A 556 2.93 1.20 -2.03
N CYS A 557 2.99 0.96 -3.33
CA CYS A 557 2.25 -0.14 -3.96
C CYS A 557 2.64 -1.53 -3.42
N PHE A 558 3.92 -1.76 -3.09
CA PHE A 558 4.44 -3.06 -2.59
C PHE A 558 3.72 -3.59 -1.35
N THR A 559 3.27 -2.70 -0.47
CA THR A 559 2.65 -3.07 0.80
C THR A 559 1.14 -3.09 0.72
N ASN A 560 0.53 -2.43 -0.27
CA ASN A 560 -0.92 -2.17 -0.31
C ASN A 560 -1.67 -3.07 -1.27
N ILE A 561 -0.97 -3.86 -2.08
CA ILE A 561 -1.59 -4.75 -3.06
C ILE A 561 -1.04 -6.15 -2.84
N TYR A 562 -1.92 -7.07 -2.48
CA TYR A 562 -1.64 -8.50 -2.38
C TYR A 562 -1.91 -9.14 -3.74
N THR A 563 -0.83 -9.44 -4.46
CA THR A 563 -0.85 -9.81 -5.87
C THR A 563 0.23 -10.83 -6.23
N LYS A 564 0.25 -11.29 -7.48
CA LYS A 564 1.23 -12.22 -8.02
C LYS A 564 2.59 -11.56 -8.24
N LYS A 565 3.63 -12.41 -8.34
CA LYS A 565 5.04 -11.99 -8.42
C LYS A 565 5.30 -11.09 -9.65
N GLU A 566 4.60 -11.32 -10.75
CA GLU A 566 4.70 -10.54 -12.00
C GLU A 566 4.30 -9.07 -11.79
N ASN A 567 3.25 -8.85 -11.01
CA ASN A 567 2.78 -7.50 -10.70
C ASN A 567 3.75 -6.77 -9.77
N TYR A 568 4.38 -7.47 -8.83
CA TYR A 568 5.46 -6.90 -8.02
C TYR A 568 6.71 -6.54 -8.85
N MET A 569 7.03 -7.31 -9.89
CA MET A 569 8.09 -6.98 -10.83
C MET A 569 7.76 -5.71 -11.62
N LEU A 570 6.52 -5.56 -12.09
CA LEU A 570 6.02 -4.34 -12.71
C LEU A 570 6.12 -3.14 -11.75
N MET A 571 5.62 -3.26 -10.52
CA MET A 571 5.73 -2.22 -9.49
C MET A 571 7.18 -1.81 -9.26
N SER A 572 8.10 -2.78 -9.19
CA SER A 572 9.52 -2.52 -8.99
C SER A 572 10.14 -1.74 -10.15
N ASN A 573 9.75 -2.06 -11.39
CA ASN A 573 10.17 -1.31 -12.57
C ASN A 573 9.62 0.12 -12.57
N ILE A 574 8.34 0.31 -12.23
CA ILE A 574 7.69 1.61 -12.11
C ILE A 574 8.36 2.47 -11.02
N CYS A 575 8.53 1.92 -9.83
CA CYS A 575 9.17 2.65 -8.72
C CYS A 575 10.63 2.99 -9.01
N ASN A 576 11.36 2.11 -9.71
CA ASN A 576 12.73 2.39 -10.11
C ASN A 576 12.79 3.50 -11.18
N ILE A 577 11.87 3.53 -12.14
CA ILE A 577 11.89 4.61 -13.14
C ILE A 577 11.48 5.96 -12.53
N LEU A 578 10.52 5.96 -11.60
CA LEU A 578 10.11 7.14 -10.83
C LEU A 578 11.20 7.66 -9.88
N SER A 579 12.28 6.90 -9.67
CA SER A 579 13.44 7.37 -8.90
C SER A 579 14.40 8.27 -9.69
N LYS A 580 14.24 8.34 -11.02
CA LYS A 580 15.08 9.18 -11.87
C LYS A 580 14.63 10.63 -11.81
N ASN A 581 15.59 11.53 -11.64
CA ASN A 581 15.35 12.97 -11.66
C ASN A 581 15.68 13.57 -13.02
N ILE A 582 15.34 14.84 -13.21
CA ILE A 582 15.74 15.61 -14.38
C ILE A 582 17.27 15.77 -14.48
N ASP A 583 17.78 15.94 -15.69
CA ASP A 583 19.21 15.91 -15.98
C ASP A 583 20.03 16.92 -15.18
N THR A 584 19.53 18.15 -15.00
CA THR A 584 20.23 19.19 -14.22
C THR A 584 20.46 18.79 -12.76
N ILE A 585 19.51 18.07 -12.13
CA ILE A 585 19.69 17.55 -10.77
C ILE A 585 20.77 16.46 -10.77
N GLU A 586 20.77 15.58 -11.78
CA GLU A 586 21.77 14.51 -11.93
C GLU A 586 23.18 15.06 -12.20
N GLU A 587 23.30 16.12 -12.99
CA GLU A 587 24.57 16.81 -13.27
C GLU A 587 25.17 17.43 -12.01
N ILE A 588 24.39 18.19 -11.26
CA ILE A 588 24.82 18.79 -9.99
C ILE A 588 25.23 17.68 -9.01
N TYR A 589 24.44 16.63 -8.89
CA TYR A 589 24.78 15.47 -8.07
C TYR A 589 26.12 14.82 -8.49
N LYS A 590 26.35 14.62 -9.78
CA LYS A 590 27.63 14.07 -10.30
C LYS A 590 28.81 14.99 -9.99
N GLU A 591 28.63 16.30 -10.14
CA GLU A 591 29.66 17.30 -9.81
C GLU A 591 30.04 17.24 -8.33
N LEU A 592 29.03 17.21 -7.46
CA LEU A 592 29.22 17.17 -6.00
C LEU A 592 29.84 15.86 -5.52
N THR A 593 29.44 14.72 -6.08
CA THR A 593 30.05 13.43 -5.74
C THR A 593 31.50 13.35 -6.19
N LYS A 594 31.86 13.94 -7.33
CA LYS A 594 33.27 14.08 -7.75
C LYS A 594 34.08 14.89 -6.73
N LYS A 595 33.52 15.97 -6.20
CA LYS A 595 34.15 16.80 -5.15
C LYS A 595 34.25 16.08 -3.80
N LEU A 596 33.24 15.30 -3.43
CA LEU A 596 33.25 14.50 -2.18
C LEU A 596 34.30 13.39 -2.21
N GLY A 597 34.68 12.91 -3.39
CA GLY A 597 35.60 11.80 -3.56
C GLY A 597 34.90 10.44 -3.47
N PRO A 598 35.64 9.33 -3.39
CA PRO A 598 35.07 7.99 -3.42
C PRO A 598 34.07 7.78 -2.27
N TYR A 599 32.96 7.10 -2.57
CA TYR A 599 31.91 6.84 -1.58
C TYR A 599 32.39 6.08 -0.35
N LYS A 600 33.41 5.21 -0.51
CA LYS A 600 34.03 4.43 0.58
C LYS A 600 34.53 5.40 1.66
N HIS A 601 34.23 5.08 2.92
CA HIS A 601 34.55 5.91 4.10
C HIS A 601 33.73 7.20 4.28
N ILE A 602 32.64 7.38 3.52
CA ILE A 602 31.63 8.42 3.80
C ILE A 602 30.46 7.80 4.57
N LEU A 603 30.14 8.35 5.73
CA LEU A 603 28.90 8.05 6.46
C LEU A 603 27.87 9.15 6.18
N ALA A 604 26.68 8.80 5.72
CA ALA A 604 25.57 9.74 5.62
C ALA A 604 24.55 9.50 6.74
N VAL A 605 24.09 10.57 7.39
CA VAL A 605 23.04 10.49 8.41
C VAL A 605 21.93 11.49 8.13
N HIS A 606 20.69 11.00 8.08
CA HIS A 606 19.51 11.85 8.04
C HIS A 606 18.95 12.03 9.45
N LEU A 607 18.93 13.27 9.93
CA LEU A 607 18.39 13.66 11.24
C LEU A 607 17.13 14.52 11.06
N ARG A 608 15.98 13.94 11.41
CA ARG A 608 14.67 14.59 11.36
C ARG A 608 14.24 15.02 12.77
N PHE A 609 14.41 16.30 13.10
CA PHE A 609 14.11 16.82 14.43
C PHE A 609 12.71 17.43 14.55
N GLY A 610 12.19 18.05 13.49
CA GLY A 610 10.84 18.61 13.47
C GLY A 610 10.70 19.85 12.60
N ASP A 611 9.46 20.12 12.17
CA ASP A 611 9.16 21.24 11.26
C ASP A 611 9.61 22.59 11.81
N TYR A 612 9.84 23.54 10.92
CA TYR A 612 10.39 24.86 11.25
C TYR A 612 9.61 25.61 12.35
N HIS A 613 8.30 25.40 12.44
CA HIS A 613 7.41 26.07 13.40
C HIS A 613 7.53 25.52 14.84
N LYS A 614 8.26 24.42 15.06
CA LYS A 614 8.47 23.87 16.40
C LYS A 614 9.61 24.60 17.12
N LYS A 615 9.40 24.96 18.39
CA LYS A 615 10.45 25.57 19.23
C LYS A 615 11.62 24.59 19.45
N VAL A 616 12.85 25.08 19.57
CA VAL A 616 14.08 24.26 19.73
C VAL A 616 13.94 23.26 20.90
N ASN A 617 13.48 23.71 22.07
CA ASN A 617 13.32 22.83 23.24
C ASN A 617 12.32 21.68 23.03
N SER A 618 11.45 21.75 22.02
CA SER A 618 10.49 20.69 21.70
C SER A 618 11.03 19.62 20.75
N ILE A 619 12.24 19.81 20.20
CA ILE A 619 12.86 18.92 19.22
C ILE A 619 14.14 18.24 19.73
N THR A 620 14.51 18.47 21.00
CA THR A 620 15.74 17.95 21.62
C THR A 620 15.56 16.63 22.36
N GLY A 621 14.33 16.17 22.56
CA GLY A 621 14.01 14.95 23.30
C GLY A 621 14.83 13.69 22.93
N PRO A 622 15.07 13.38 21.64
CA PRO A 622 15.84 12.19 21.26
C PRO A 622 17.37 12.41 21.23
N ASN A 623 17.87 13.62 21.52
CA ASN A 623 19.29 13.97 21.30
C ASN A 623 20.26 13.02 22.01
N ASN A 624 20.05 12.74 23.30
CA ASN A 624 20.96 11.89 24.08
C ASN A 624 21.03 10.46 23.54
N GLU A 625 19.87 9.91 23.12
CA GLU A 625 19.80 8.57 22.54
C GLU A 625 20.50 8.53 21.18
N ILE A 626 20.21 9.51 20.31
CA ILE A 626 20.84 9.64 18.99
C ILE A 626 22.36 9.74 19.15
N GLU A 627 22.83 10.61 20.05
CA GLU A 627 24.26 10.84 20.29
C GLU A 627 24.96 9.56 20.72
N ARG A 628 24.42 8.87 21.73
CA ARG A 628 24.98 7.59 22.21
C ARG A 628 25.10 6.58 21.08
N ASN A 629 24.04 6.45 20.27
CA ASN A 629 23.96 5.43 19.24
C ASN A 629 24.88 5.71 18.03
N ILE A 630 25.01 6.97 17.59
CA ILE A 630 25.76 7.28 16.36
C ILE A 630 27.23 7.65 16.58
N THR A 631 27.64 8.03 17.79
CA THR A 631 29.05 8.41 18.08
C THR A 631 30.07 7.34 17.67
N PRO A 632 29.87 6.04 17.96
CA PRO A 632 30.79 4.99 17.50
C PRO A 632 30.94 4.95 15.97
N TRP A 633 29.85 5.22 15.24
CA TRP A 633 29.85 5.23 13.78
C TRP A 633 30.54 6.48 13.23
N PHE A 634 30.37 7.64 13.86
CA PHE A 634 31.07 8.87 13.45
C PHE A 634 32.59 8.71 13.53
N ASN A 635 33.07 7.97 14.53
CA ASN A 635 34.50 7.73 14.72
C ASN A 635 35.09 6.75 13.69
N LYS A 636 34.28 5.81 13.18
CA LYS A 636 34.72 4.81 12.19
C LYS A 636 34.92 5.39 10.77
N TYR A 637 34.31 6.54 10.48
CA TYR A 637 34.28 7.13 9.14
C TYR A 637 35.08 8.42 9.08
N SER A 638 35.79 8.64 7.97
CA SER A 638 36.62 9.84 7.78
C SER A 638 35.75 11.07 7.54
N LYS A 639 34.69 10.94 6.72
CA LYS A 639 33.73 12.01 6.42
C LYS A 639 32.32 11.63 6.90
N VAL A 640 31.65 12.59 7.56
CA VAL A 640 30.26 12.43 8.01
C VAL A 640 29.39 13.49 7.34
N LEU A 641 28.53 13.05 6.43
CA LEU A 641 27.57 13.89 5.72
C LEU A 641 26.23 13.91 6.48
N ILE A 642 25.70 15.09 6.76
CA ILE A 642 24.43 15.27 7.47
C ILE A 642 23.39 15.90 6.54
N MET A 643 22.22 15.28 6.49
CA MET A 643 21.01 15.92 5.97
C MET A 643 20.04 16.12 7.15
N THR A 644 19.58 17.34 7.36
CA THR A 644 18.67 17.66 8.47
C THR A 644 17.74 18.80 8.13
N ASP A 645 16.58 18.82 8.78
CA ASP A 645 15.61 19.90 8.72
C ASP A 645 15.89 21.03 9.71
N ARG A 646 16.75 20.82 10.72
CA ARG A 646 16.97 21.75 11.84
C ARG A 646 18.44 21.81 12.27
N LYS A 647 19.21 22.66 11.58
CA LYS A 647 20.63 22.93 11.92
C LYS A 647 20.82 23.69 13.24
N ASP A 648 19.75 24.31 13.75
CA ASP A 648 19.70 25.01 15.04
C ASP A 648 19.53 24.08 16.24
N ASN A 649 19.47 22.76 16.05
CA ASN A 649 19.45 21.81 17.16
C ASN A 649 20.83 21.78 17.89
N PRO A 650 20.87 21.90 19.23
CA PRO A 650 22.13 21.91 20.00
C PRO A 650 22.97 20.64 19.84
N PHE A 651 22.38 19.52 19.37
CA PHE A 651 23.08 18.30 18.99
C PHE A 651 24.34 18.56 18.15
N PHE A 652 24.28 19.51 17.20
CA PHE A 652 25.40 19.77 16.29
C PHE A 652 26.56 20.51 16.92
N GLN A 653 26.39 21.16 18.09
CA GLN A 653 27.47 21.89 18.75
C GLN A 653 28.65 20.96 19.07
N LYS A 654 28.38 19.72 19.47
CA LYS A 654 29.40 18.71 19.81
C LYS A 654 30.15 18.16 18.59
N PHE A 655 29.52 18.18 17.41
CA PHE A 655 30.06 17.55 16.20
C PHE A 655 30.40 18.56 15.08
N LYS A 656 30.40 19.86 15.38
CA LYS A 656 30.57 20.95 14.39
C LYS A 656 31.79 20.77 13.47
N ASN A 657 32.89 20.27 14.00
CA ASN A 657 34.14 20.07 13.25
C ASN A 657 34.23 18.71 12.53
N LYS A 658 33.27 17.81 12.74
CA LYS A 658 33.26 16.45 12.19
C LYS A 658 32.26 16.28 11.06
N VAL A 659 31.18 17.08 11.06
CA VAL A 659 30.06 16.95 10.12
C VAL A 659 30.18 17.92 8.95
N ILE A 660 29.69 17.48 7.80
CA ILE A 660 29.50 18.28 6.60
C ILE A 660 28.00 18.30 6.33
N PHE A 661 27.37 19.47 6.29
CA PHE A 661 25.95 19.54 5.94
C PHE A 661 25.76 19.43 4.43
N ALA A 662 24.81 18.60 4.01
CA ALA A 662 24.59 18.29 2.60
C ALA A 662 24.12 19.51 1.80
N ASP A 663 23.36 20.43 2.40
CA ASP A 663 22.90 21.65 1.76
C ASP A 663 24.03 22.66 1.52
N GLU A 664 25.06 22.66 2.37
CA GLU A 664 26.23 23.55 2.26
C GLU A 664 27.15 23.17 1.11
N LEU A 665 27.08 21.92 0.63
CA LEU A 665 27.77 21.50 -0.58
C LEU A 665 27.18 22.14 -1.84
N ILE A 666 25.91 22.55 -1.79
CA ILE A 666 25.23 23.22 -2.90
C ILE A 666 25.60 24.70 -2.86
N ASN A 667 26.35 25.17 -3.86
CA ASN A 667 26.82 26.56 -3.95
C ASN A 667 25.87 27.42 -4.82
N ASN A 668 26.21 28.71 -4.96
CA ASN A 668 25.41 29.66 -5.73
C ASN A 668 25.36 29.33 -7.24
N GLU A 669 26.40 28.75 -7.81
CA GLU A 669 26.40 28.32 -9.22
C GLU A 669 25.38 27.20 -9.46
N HIS A 670 25.33 26.20 -8.56
CA HIS A 670 24.32 25.15 -8.61
C HIS A 670 22.91 25.73 -8.47
N ARG A 671 22.70 26.69 -7.56
CA ARG A 671 21.40 27.37 -7.39
C ARG A 671 21.00 28.15 -8.62
N GLN A 672 21.93 28.84 -9.28
CA GLN A 672 21.68 29.52 -10.55
C GLN A 672 21.31 28.56 -11.68
N LYS A 673 21.93 27.36 -11.73
CA LYS A 673 21.54 26.31 -12.69
C LYS A 673 20.09 25.86 -12.44
N LEU A 674 19.73 25.62 -11.18
CA LEU A 674 18.38 25.21 -10.78
C LEU A 674 17.33 26.31 -10.98
N SER A 675 17.66 27.58 -10.73
CA SER A 675 16.72 28.70 -10.85
C SER A 675 16.28 28.99 -12.28
N LYS A 676 16.99 28.47 -13.28
CA LYS A 676 16.56 28.49 -14.68
C LYS A 676 15.35 27.59 -14.94
N LEU A 677 15.12 26.58 -14.11
CA LEU A 677 14.06 25.60 -14.24
C LEU A 677 12.96 25.76 -13.18
N PHE A 678 13.32 26.26 -12.00
CA PHE A 678 12.43 26.33 -10.84
C PHE A 678 12.34 27.74 -10.26
N ASN A 679 11.13 28.21 -10.01
CA ASN A 679 10.89 29.48 -9.31
C ASN A 679 11.43 29.47 -7.87
N LYS A 680 11.45 28.29 -7.24
CA LYS A 680 12.13 28.03 -5.97
C LYS A 680 12.91 26.74 -6.05
N THR A 681 14.18 26.80 -5.67
CA THR A 681 15.13 25.69 -5.84
C THR A 681 15.13 24.70 -4.68
N ASP A 682 14.48 25.00 -3.55
CA ASP A 682 14.56 24.26 -2.29
C ASP A 682 14.29 22.76 -2.46
N ILE A 683 13.28 22.38 -3.25
CA ILE A 683 12.93 20.97 -3.50
C ILE A 683 14.00 20.28 -4.35
N ALA A 684 14.53 20.95 -5.37
CA ALA A 684 15.61 20.40 -6.19
C ALA A 684 16.89 20.25 -5.37
N GLU A 685 17.23 21.24 -4.54
CA GLU A 685 18.35 21.16 -3.60
C GLU A 685 18.19 20.00 -2.62
N PHE A 686 16.99 19.82 -2.07
CA PHE A 686 16.67 18.68 -1.20
C PHE A 686 16.86 17.33 -1.90
N ILE A 687 16.45 17.21 -3.17
CA ILE A 687 16.65 15.97 -3.95
C ILE A 687 18.15 15.71 -4.13
N VAL A 688 18.95 16.74 -4.43
CA VAL A 688 20.41 16.63 -4.51
C VAL A 688 20.98 16.14 -3.17
N GLN A 689 20.62 16.77 -2.05
CA GLN A 689 21.06 16.37 -0.70
C GLN A 689 20.74 14.89 -0.40
N LYS A 690 19.52 14.46 -0.73
CA LYS A 690 19.09 13.07 -0.58
C LYS A 690 19.95 12.12 -1.42
N LYS A 691 20.26 12.47 -2.67
CA LYS A 691 21.12 11.66 -3.55
C LYS A 691 22.55 11.56 -3.02
N LEU A 692 23.07 12.63 -2.41
CA LEU A 692 24.37 12.58 -1.73
C LEU A 692 24.35 11.59 -0.55
N CYS A 693 23.22 11.51 0.18
CA CYS A 693 23.05 10.50 1.23
C CYS A 693 23.00 9.07 0.67
N GLU A 694 22.39 8.84 -0.50
CA GLU A 694 22.41 7.54 -1.19
C GLU A 694 23.80 7.15 -1.68
N TYR A 695 24.66 8.13 -2.01
CA TYR A 695 26.00 7.88 -2.53
C TYR A 695 26.91 7.25 -1.47
N ALA A 696 26.92 7.82 -0.26
CA ALA A 696 27.79 7.45 0.87
C ALA A 696 27.87 5.95 1.19
N ASP A 697 29.02 5.42 1.60
CA ASP A 697 29.22 4.00 1.95
C ASP A 697 28.11 3.40 2.82
N LEU A 698 27.78 4.08 3.92
CA LEU A 698 26.69 3.71 4.81
C LEU A 698 25.72 4.88 5.01
N PHE A 699 24.43 4.58 5.14
CA PHE A 699 23.40 5.56 5.45
C PHE A 699 22.64 5.18 6.73
N ILE A 700 22.51 6.12 7.67
CA ILE A 700 21.71 5.99 8.89
C ILE A 700 20.49 6.92 8.80
N GLY A 701 19.29 6.36 8.89
CA GLY A 701 18.03 7.10 8.78
C GLY A 701 17.42 7.55 10.11
N SER A 702 16.35 8.33 10.02
CA SER A 702 15.50 8.70 11.16
C SER A 702 14.19 7.92 11.14
N GLN A 703 13.70 7.51 12.31
CA GLN A 703 12.42 6.84 12.47
C GLN A 703 11.27 7.68 11.89
N GLY A 704 10.34 7.05 11.16
CA GLY A 704 9.12 7.70 10.69
C GLY A 704 9.34 8.75 9.59
N SER A 705 10.53 8.84 9.01
CA SER A 705 10.78 9.72 7.88
C SER A 705 10.59 8.98 6.56
N THR A 706 9.66 9.42 5.71
CA THR A 706 9.52 8.90 4.34
C THR A 706 10.78 9.12 3.49
N VAL A 707 11.57 10.16 3.77
CA VAL A 707 12.88 10.38 3.13
C VAL A 707 13.87 9.26 3.47
N SER A 708 14.10 9.00 4.76
CA SER A 708 14.88 7.83 5.22
C SER A 708 14.36 6.51 4.68
N THR A 709 13.05 6.25 4.74
CA THR A 709 12.43 5.06 4.15
C THR A 709 12.81 4.92 2.67
N TYR A 710 12.76 6.02 1.91
CA TYR A 710 13.07 5.97 0.49
C TYR A 710 14.58 5.83 0.22
N ILE A 711 15.47 6.43 1.02
CA ILE A 711 16.93 6.18 0.90
C ILE A 711 17.23 4.71 1.21
N GLN A 712 16.62 4.12 2.25
CA GLN A 712 16.80 2.70 2.56
C GLN A 712 16.33 1.80 1.42
N TYR A 713 15.18 2.12 0.80
CA TYR A 713 14.74 1.46 -0.42
C TYR A 713 15.78 1.54 -1.54
N ARG A 714 16.36 2.72 -1.79
CA ARG A 714 17.38 2.89 -2.84
C ARG A 714 18.67 2.13 -2.54
N ASN A 715 19.10 2.10 -1.28
CA ASN A 715 20.25 1.30 -0.86
C ASN A 715 19.99 -0.19 -1.10
N TYR A 716 18.81 -0.71 -0.72
CA TYR A 716 18.42 -2.09 -0.99
C TYR A 716 18.46 -2.44 -2.49
N ILE A 717 17.87 -1.59 -3.34
CA ILE A 717 17.87 -1.77 -4.80
C ILE A 717 19.31 -1.80 -5.35
N ASN A 718 20.22 -1.03 -4.76
CA ASN A 718 21.61 -0.93 -5.17
C ASN A 718 22.54 -1.96 -4.48
N GLY A 719 22.00 -2.89 -3.70
CA GLY A 719 22.78 -3.92 -3.00
C GLY A 719 23.60 -3.41 -1.80
N LYS A 720 23.29 -2.22 -1.28
CA LYS A 720 23.97 -1.63 -0.12
C LYS A 720 23.29 -2.02 1.18
N ASP A 721 24.03 -1.87 2.29
CA ASP A 721 23.45 -1.97 3.63
C ASP A 721 22.28 -0.99 3.77
N HIS A 722 21.19 -1.50 4.30
CA HIS A 722 19.91 -0.84 4.44
C HIS A 722 19.32 -1.28 5.79
N GLU A 723 18.41 -0.50 6.38
CA GLU A 723 17.81 -0.74 7.72
C GLU A 723 18.54 -0.12 8.91
N LYS A 724 19.53 0.75 8.69
CA LYS A 724 20.17 1.51 9.77
C LYS A 724 19.34 2.74 10.17
N PHE A 725 19.06 2.90 11.45
CA PHE A 725 18.35 4.06 11.99
C PHE A 725 19.04 4.59 13.24
N THR A 726 18.99 5.90 13.47
CA THR A 726 19.62 6.54 14.64
C THR A 726 19.04 6.05 15.95
N HIS A 727 17.73 5.81 15.96
CA HIS A 727 16.98 5.21 17.05
C HIS A 727 15.66 4.65 16.50
N MET A 728 15.08 3.68 17.20
CA MET A 728 13.71 3.24 16.97
C MET A 728 13.00 2.92 18.28
N ARG A 729 11.80 3.45 18.47
CA ARG A 729 10.91 3.13 19.59
C ARG A 729 10.22 1.78 19.38
N CYS A 730 10.98 0.69 19.46
CA CYS A 730 10.51 -0.68 19.31
C CYS A 730 11.37 -1.63 20.17
N GLY A 731 10.75 -2.63 20.79
CA GLY A 731 11.47 -3.59 21.65
C GLY A 731 12.48 -4.50 20.95
N TYR A 732 12.55 -4.47 19.61
CA TYR A 732 13.49 -5.27 18.82
C TYR A 732 14.63 -4.44 18.22
N TYR A 733 14.73 -3.16 18.53
CA TYR A 733 15.82 -2.32 18.04
C TYR A 733 17.12 -2.64 18.78
N ASN A 734 18.16 -2.93 18.00
CA ASN A 734 19.51 -3.19 18.49
C ASN A 734 20.36 -1.92 18.28
N PRO A 735 20.68 -1.16 19.35
CA PRO A 735 21.42 0.10 19.23
C PRO A 735 22.87 -0.09 18.78
N ASP A 736 23.49 -1.25 19.04
CA ASP A 736 24.87 -1.51 18.62
C ASP A 736 24.96 -1.74 17.11
N LYS A 737 23.92 -2.36 16.53
CA LYS A 737 23.80 -2.59 15.08
C LYS A 737 23.03 -1.48 14.35
N LEU A 738 22.33 -0.61 15.07
CA LEU A 738 21.38 0.39 14.56
C LEU A 738 20.23 -0.17 13.71
N CYS A 739 19.84 -1.43 13.88
CA CYS A 739 18.77 -2.06 13.09
C CYS A 739 17.82 -2.89 13.97
N LEU A 740 16.74 -3.42 13.40
CA LEU A 740 15.80 -4.29 14.11
C LEU A 740 16.25 -5.76 14.03
N ASP A 741 16.32 -6.44 15.17
CA ASP A 741 16.51 -7.89 15.22
C ASP A 741 15.23 -8.61 14.76
N ARG A 742 15.39 -9.73 14.04
CA ARG A 742 14.27 -10.60 13.62
C ARG A 742 14.07 -11.67 14.69
N LYS A 743 12.94 -11.64 15.39
CA LYS A 743 12.66 -12.59 16.50
C LYS A 743 11.38 -13.44 16.31
N LYS A 744 10.54 -13.13 15.33
CA LYS A 744 9.26 -13.82 15.11
C LYS A 744 9.23 -14.53 13.75
N VAL A 745 8.62 -15.71 13.71
CA VAL A 745 8.35 -16.47 12.47
C VAL A 745 7.11 -15.89 11.79
N GLY A 746 7.28 -15.29 10.62
CA GLY A 746 6.23 -14.75 9.75
C GLY A 746 6.77 -14.65 8.33
N LYS A 747 5.91 -14.75 7.31
CA LYS A 747 6.38 -14.76 5.91
C LYS A 747 6.95 -13.42 5.51
N TYR A 748 6.31 -12.34 5.96
CA TYR A 748 6.68 -10.98 5.61
C TYR A 748 7.60 -10.34 6.67
N SER A 749 8.58 -9.56 6.23
CA SER A 749 9.57 -8.94 7.12
C SER A 749 8.93 -7.97 8.13
N TRP A 750 7.85 -7.27 7.76
CA TRP A 750 7.08 -6.43 8.68
C TRP A 750 6.32 -7.22 9.75
N ALA A 751 6.06 -8.51 9.56
CA ALA A 751 5.46 -9.36 10.58
C ALA A 751 6.51 -9.94 11.55
N SER A 752 7.73 -10.19 11.06
CA SER A 752 8.85 -10.72 11.85
C SER A 752 9.58 -9.63 12.66
N LYS A 753 9.62 -8.41 12.13
CA LYS A 753 10.07 -7.19 12.81
C LYS A 753 8.88 -6.66 13.60
N ASN A 754 8.90 -6.67 14.94
CA ASN A 754 7.79 -6.19 15.79
C ASN A 754 7.67 -4.66 15.81
N TYR A 755 7.72 -4.05 14.62
CA TYR A 755 7.57 -2.64 14.38
C TYR A 755 6.09 -2.30 14.12
N LEU A 756 5.72 -1.02 14.20
CA LEU A 756 4.35 -0.51 14.21
C LEU A 756 3.37 -1.24 13.25
N ARG A 757 2.16 -1.56 13.74
CA ARG A 757 1.11 -2.25 12.96
C ARG A 757 0.10 -1.28 12.33
N GLY A 758 -0.63 -1.72 11.31
CA GLY A 758 -1.67 -0.91 10.67
C GLY A 758 -1.09 0.18 9.74
N HIS A 759 -1.72 1.35 9.72
CA HIS A 759 -1.38 2.44 8.80
C HIS A 759 0.10 2.91 8.79
N PRO A 760 0.88 2.91 9.91
CA PRO A 760 2.27 3.35 9.91
C PRO A 760 3.18 2.42 9.10
N MET A 761 2.80 1.13 8.97
CA MET A 761 3.61 0.14 8.28
C MET A 761 3.87 0.54 6.81
N ALA A 762 2.89 1.15 6.14
CA ALA A 762 2.98 1.48 4.71
C ALA A 762 3.98 2.60 4.35
N TRP A 763 4.57 3.32 5.32
CA TRP A 763 5.44 4.48 5.05
C TRP A 763 6.57 4.72 6.06
N SER A 764 6.43 4.28 7.32
CA SER A 764 7.33 4.68 8.41
C SER A 764 8.66 3.92 8.46
N MET A 765 8.78 2.84 7.69
CA MET A 765 10.00 2.04 7.52
C MET A 765 9.98 1.38 6.13
N PHE A 766 11.18 1.07 5.62
CA PHE A 766 11.33 0.28 4.41
C PHE A 766 11.31 -1.21 4.75
N PHE A 767 10.58 -1.98 3.94
CA PHE A 767 10.55 -3.43 3.98
C PHE A 767 10.89 -3.97 2.60
N GLU A 768 11.77 -4.97 2.57
CA GLU A 768 12.32 -5.56 1.35
C GLU A 768 11.33 -6.46 0.60
N ASP A 769 10.26 -6.89 1.28
CA ASP A 769 9.27 -7.80 0.73
C ASP A 769 8.66 -7.24 -0.55
N ASN A 770 8.45 -8.11 -1.54
CA ASN A 770 7.84 -7.79 -2.82
C ASN A 770 8.62 -6.78 -3.69
N VAL A 771 9.81 -6.36 -3.27
CA VAL A 771 10.67 -5.46 -4.05
C VAL A 771 11.68 -6.27 -4.86
N HIS A 772 11.54 -6.24 -6.19
CA HIS A 772 12.44 -6.91 -7.11
C HIS A 772 13.64 -6.03 -7.48
N ARG A 773 14.83 -6.63 -7.43
CA ARG A 773 16.09 -5.95 -7.74
C ARG A 773 16.63 -6.39 -9.11
N LYS A 774 17.40 -5.51 -9.75
CA LYS A 774 18.21 -5.84 -10.94
C LYS A 774 19.70 -5.80 -10.58
N LEU A 775 20.12 -6.69 -9.69
CA LEU A 775 21.50 -6.73 -9.17
C LEU A 775 22.47 -7.41 -10.13
N PHE A 776 22.00 -8.43 -10.85
CA PHE A 776 22.83 -9.27 -11.69
C PHE A 776 23.16 -8.57 -13.00
N PHE A 777 24.37 -8.77 -13.50
CA PHE A 777 24.73 -8.30 -14.83
C PHE A 777 24.24 -9.27 -15.90
N SER A 778 23.95 -8.72 -17.07
CA SER A 778 23.63 -9.39 -18.32
C SER A 778 24.42 -8.73 -19.45
N VAL A 779 24.40 -9.28 -20.66
CA VAL A 779 24.99 -8.62 -21.83
C VAL A 779 24.48 -7.16 -21.99
N ASP A 780 23.22 -6.91 -21.64
CA ASP A 780 22.57 -5.60 -21.74
C ASP A 780 23.02 -4.60 -20.67
N THR A 781 23.69 -5.07 -19.62
CA THR A 781 24.12 -4.22 -18.50
C THR A 781 25.02 -3.09 -18.96
N TRP A 782 25.93 -3.40 -19.88
CA TRP A 782 26.97 -2.50 -20.38
C TRP A 782 26.42 -1.49 -21.38
N TYR A 783 25.28 -1.80 -22.01
CA TYR A 783 24.60 -0.93 -22.97
C TYR A 783 24.28 0.44 -22.38
N SER A 784 23.78 0.47 -21.14
CA SER A 784 23.43 1.71 -20.45
C SER A 784 24.61 2.53 -19.93
N LEU A 785 25.81 1.92 -19.93
CA LEU A 785 27.03 2.54 -19.43
C LEU A 785 27.79 3.29 -20.52
N ALA A 786 27.66 2.86 -21.78
CA ALA A 786 28.41 3.41 -22.89
C ALA A 786 27.86 4.77 -23.32
N ASP A 787 28.76 5.70 -23.61
CA ASP A 787 28.42 7.00 -24.20
C ASP A 787 28.10 6.89 -25.69
N ARG A 788 28.64 5.85 -26.34
CA ARG A 788 28.33 5.48 -27.73
C ARG A 788 28.25 3.95 -27.85
N VAL A 789 27.26 3.48 -28.61
CA VAL A 789 27.05 2.06 -28.89
C VAL A 789 27.07 1.85 -30.40
N VAL A 790 27.83 0.84 -30.86
CA VAL A 790 27.82 0.32 -32.22
C VAL A 790 27.24 -1.08 -32.21
N GLU A 791 26.09 -1.23 -32.85
CA GLU A 791 25.31 -2.46 -32.84
C GLU A 791 25.09 -3.02 -34.25
N LYS A 792 25.22 -2.16 -35.27
CA LYS A 792 25.06 -2.51 -36.69
C LYS A 792 26.27 -2.07 -37.50
N ARG A 793 26.58 -2.84 -38.54
CA ARG A 793 27.65 -2.53 -39.48
C ARG A 793 27.36 -1.20 -40.19
N GLY A 794 28.36 -0.32 -40.28
CA GLY A 794 28.28 0.94 -41.00
C GLY A 794 27.91 2.15 -40.13
N GLU A 795 27.59 1.95 -38.86
CA GLU A 795 27.45 3.06 -37.90
C GLU A 795 28.80 3.73 -37.69
N LYS A 796 28.95 5.01 -38.09
CA LYS A 796 30.21 5.76 -37.92
C LYS A 796 30.52 5.96 -36.44
N LEU A 797 31.80 5.94 -36.04
CA LEU A 797 32.23 6.26 -34.67
C LEU A 797 32.35 7.75 -34.35
N GLY A 798 32.67 8.59 -35.35
CA GLY A 798 33.04 10.00 -35.12
C GLY A 798 34.26 10.15 -34.22
N ASP A 799 34.71 11.39 -34.00
CA ASP A 799 35.76 11.67 -33.02
C ASP A 799 35.15 12.02 -31.65
N PHE A 800 35.79 11.58 -30.57
CA PHE A 800 35.36 11.85 -29.21
C PHE A 800 36.49 11.70 -28.19
N LYS A 801 36.36 12.41 -27.07
CA LYS A 801 37.36 12.47 -26.01
C LYS A 801 36.76 12.06 -24.67
N ASP A 802 37.48 11.22 -23.93
CA ASP A 802 37.17 10.74 -22.57
C ASP A 802 35.80 10.05 -22.47
N LYS A 803 35.53 9.08 -23.36
CA LYS A 803 34.25 8.34 -23.42
C LYS A 803 34.40 6.84 -23.40
N ILE A 804 33.31 6.17 -22.98
CA ILE A 804 33.11 4.72 -23.03
C ILE A 804 32.43 4.37 -24.36
N LEU A 805 33.12 3.63 -25.21
CA LEU A 805 32.60 3.09 -26.46
C LEU A 805 32.25 1.61 -26.28
N LEU A 806 31.04 1.22 -26.69
CA LEU A 806 30.65 -0.18 -26.80
C LEU A 806 30.52 -0.57 -28.27
N ILE A 807 31.24 -1.61 -28.69
CA ILE A 807 31.05 -2.22 -30.02
C ILE A 807 30.60 -3.67 -29.82
N LYS A 808 29.52 -4.06 -30.50
CA LYS A 808 29.08 -5.46 -30.53
C LYS A 808 30.23 -6.35 -31.02
N THR A 809 30.54 -7.41 -30.29
CA THR A 809 31.79 -8.18 -30.45
C THR A 809 32.10 -8.59 -31.90
N ASP A 810 31.11 -9.03 -32.68
CA ASP A 810 31.26 -9.51 -34.05
C ASP A 810 31.65 -8.42 -35.05
N LEU A 811 31.47 -7.16 -34.70
CA LEU A 811 31.79 -6.02 -35.56
C LEU A 811 33.23 -5.52 -35.39
N ILE A 812 33.89 -5.84 -34.27
CA ILE A 812 35.11 -5.12 -33.83
C ILE A 812 36.23 -5.10 -34.87
N LEU A 813 36.44 -6.19 -35.60
CA LEU A 813 37.52 -6.28 -36.60
C LEU A 813 37.31 -5.29 -37.76
N GLY A 814 36.07 -4.94 -38.07
CA GLY A 814 35.74 -3.95 -39.11
C GLY A 814 35.95 -2.50 -38.70
N TYR A 815 36.15 -2.23 -37.41
CA TYR A 815 36.24 -0.87 -36.85
C TYR A 815 37.66 -0.42 -36.52
N VAL A 816 38.69 -1.21 -36.82
CA VAL A 816 40.09 -0.92 -36.47
C VAL A 816 40.57 0.45 -36.96
N ASN A 817 40.23 0.83 -38.21
CA ASN A 817 40.64 2.11 -38.78
C ASN A 817 39.91 3.29 -38.11
N GLU A 818 38.62 3.13 -37.83
CA GLU A 818 37.84 4.18 -37.18
C GLU A 818 38.29 4.38 -35.73
N LEU A 819 38.62 3.29 -35.02
CA LEU A 819 39.16 3.34 -33.66
C LEU A 819 40.54 4.01 -33.62
N LYS A 820 41.39 3.81 -34.64
CA LYS A 820 42.69 4.49 -34.77
C LYS A 820 42.54 6.00 -34.97
N ASN A 821 41.44 6.43 -35.60
CA ASN A 821 41.18 7.84 -35.89
C ASN A 821 40.60 8.63 -34.70
N ILE A 822 40.26 7.95 -33.59
CA ILE A 822 39.79 8.64 -32.39
C ILE A 822 40.99 9.36 -31.74
N THR A 823 40.89 10.69 -31.65
CA THR A 823 42.00 11.54 -31.17
C THR A 823 42.07 11.57 -29.64
N GLY A 824 40.94 11.41 -28.96
CA GLY A 824 40.85 11.43 -27.50
C GLY A 824 41.03 10.05 -26.86
N LYS A 825 41.36 10.04 -25.57
CA LYS A 825 41.42 8.78 -24.78
C LYS A 825 40.03 8.15 -24.69
N PHE A 826 39.95 6.83 -24.78
CA PHE A 826 38.69 6.11 -24.64
C PHE A 826 38.85 4.74 -23.96
N VAL A 827 37.74 4.27 -23.40
CA VAL A 827 37.59 2.90 -22.91
C VAL A 827 36.71 2.14 -23.90
N LEU A 828 37.17 0.98 -24.35
CA LEU A 828 36.43 0.10 -25.25
C LEU A 828 35.75 -1.02 -24.47
N ILE A 829 34.49 -1.29 -24.76
CA ILE A 829 33.74 -2.44 -24.30
C ILE A 829 33.34 -3.27 -25.52
N THR A 830 33.70 -4.56 -25.56
CA THR A 830 33.17 -5.49 -26.56
C THR A 830 32.41 -6.63 -25.90
N VAL A 831 31.11 -6.65 -26.18
CA VAL A 831 30.18 -7.64 -25.64
C VAL A 831 29.11 -7.96 -26.69
N SER A 832 28.67 -9.21 -26.72
CA SER A 832 27.53 -9.71 -27.49
C SER A 832 27.00 -10.94 -26.77
N ASN A 833 25.83 -11.47 -27.13
CA ASN A 833 25.39 -12.76 -26.57
C ASN A 833 25.96 -13.97 -27.35
N ASP A 834 27.07 -13.77 -28.08
CA ASP A 834 27.83 -14.81 -28.77
C ASP A 834 29.09 -15.22 -27.96
N ASP A 835 29.71 -16.32 -28.37
CA ASP A 835 30.84 -17.00 -27.70
C ASP A 835 32.22 -16.56 -28.24
N GLN A 836 32.25 -15.53 -29.09
CA GLN A 836 33.46 -15.03 -29.75
C GLN A 836 34.57 -14.64 -28.77
N CYS A 837 35.81 -14.89 -29.17
CA CYS A 837 37.01 -14.80 -28.34
C CYS A 837 37.85 -13.58 -28.73
N ILE A 838 38.01 -12.60 -27.83
CA ILE A 838 38.70 -11.34 -28.12
C ILE A 838 40.20 -11.42 -27.80
N PRO A 839 41.10 -10.87 -28.65
CA PRO A 839 40.85 -9.87 -29.70
C PRO A 839 40.57 -10.38 -31.12
N TYR A 840 40.48 -11.68 -31.34
CA TYR A 840 40.52 -12.23 -32.71
C TYR A 840 39.21 -12.86 -33.23
N LEU A 841 38.13 -12.81 -32.44
CA LEU A 841 36.87 -13.56 -32.61
C LEU A 841 36.98 -15.08 -32.41
N ASN A 842 38.12 -15.71 -32.71
CA ASN A 842 38.42 -17.13 -32.48
C ASN A 842 39.90 -17.34 -32.13
N TYR A 843 40.24 -18.50 -31.55
CA TYR A 843 41.60 -18.88 -31.19
C TYR A 843 41.92 -20.35 -31.54
N PRO A 844 43.02 -20.64 -32.25
CA PRO A 844 43.93 -19.68 -32.86
C PRO A 844 43.22 -18.87 -33.97
N PRO A 845 43.69 -17.63 -34.22
CA PRO A 845 43.10 -16.76 -35.23
C PRO A 845 43.50 -17.16 -36.66
N SER A 846 42.75 -16.69 -37.66
CA SER A 846 43.25 -16.68 -39.05
C SER A 846 44.31 -15.58 -39.21
N PRO A 847 45.24 -15.68 -40.19
CA PRO A 847 46.26 -14.64 -40.37
C PRO A 847 45.72 -13.21 -40.52
N PRO A 848 44.60 -12.96 -41.26
CA PRO A 848 44.00 -11.63 -41.30
C PRO A 848 43.43 -11.17 -39.95
N ALA A 849 42.75 -12.06 -39.21
CA ALA A 849 42.19 -11.72 -37.91
C ALA A 849 43.30 -11.45 -36.88
N GLU A 850 44.42 -12.18 -36.95
CA GLU A 850 45.59 -11.96 -36.10
C GLU A 850 46.19 -10.56 -36.34
N ALA A 851 46.39 -10.19 -37.61
CA ALA A 851 46.94 -8.88 -37.98
C ALA A 851 46.03 -7.73 -37.49
N ILE A 852 44.71 -7.85 -37.69
CA ILE A 852 43.76 -6.84 -37.21
C ILE A 852 43.72 -6.79 -35.67
N GLY A 853 43.70 -7.95 -35.00
CA GLY A 853 43.69 -8.04 -33.55
C GLY A 853 44.93 -7.41 -32.91
N LYS A 854 46.13 -7.65 -33.46
CA LYS A 854 47.37 -6.98 -33.04
C LYS A 854 47.26 -5.47 -33.22
N SER A 855 46.80 -5.02 -34.39
CA SER A 855 46.58 -3.61 -34.69
C SER A 855 45.58 -2.93 -33.73
N LEU A 856 44.55 -3.64 -33.25
CA LEU A 856 43.62 -3.12 -32.22
C LEU A 856 44.32 -2.94 -30.86
N LEU A 857 45.19 -3.88 -30.47
CA LEU A 857 45.96 -3.80 -29.22
C LEU A 857 46.98 -2.65 -29.24
N GLU A 858 47.43 -2.22 -30.41
CA GLU A 858 48.41 -1.15 -30.57
C GLU A 858 47.80 0.26 -30.52
N ILE A 859 46.47 0.41 -30.57
CA ILE A 859 45.80 1.73 -30.58
C ILE A 859 46.19 2.55 -29.34
N PRO A 860 46.92 3.68 -29.47
CA PRO A 860 47.53 4.36 -28.34
C PRO A 860 46.50 5.02 -27.42
N ASN A 861 45.40 5.53 -28.00
CA ASN A 861 44.36 6.25 -27.28
C ASN A 861 43.36 5.34 -26.55
N MET A 862 43.42 4.03 -26.77
CA MET A 862 42.60 3.06 -26.05
C MET A 862 43.22 2.74 -24.69
N VAL A 863 42.67 3.35 -23.64
CA VAL A 863 43.18 3.24 -22.26
C VAL A 863 42.98 1.83 -21.72
N LYS A 864 41.78 1.27 -21.93
CA LYS A 864 41.43 -0.07 -21.51
C LYS A 864 40.36 -0.67 -22.42
N TRP A 865 40.45 -1.98 -22.62
CA TRP A 865 39.51 -2.79 -23.40
C TRP A 865 38.87 -3.85 -22.50
N TYR A 866 37.62 -3.63 -22.13
CA TYR A 866 36.79 -4.56 -21.39
C TYR A 866 36.05 -5.52 -22.32
N THR A 867 36.17 -6.83 -22.08
CA THR A 867 35.61 -7.81 -23.02
C THR A 867 35.29 -9.16 -22.40
N LYS A 868 34.26 -9.84 -22.90
CA LYS A 868 34.00 -11.25 -22.57
C LYS A 868 34.93 -12.16 -23.36
N ASN A 869 35.21 -13.35 -22.83
CA ASN A 869 35.99 -14.39 -23.52
C ASN A 869 37.34 -13.88 -24.06
N ALA A 870 38.10 -13.15 -23.25
CA ALA A 870 39.46 -12.75 -23.62
C ALA A 870 40.36 -13.99 -23.79
N CYS A 871 40.87 -14.21 -25.00
CA CYS A 871 41.68 -15.40 -25.33
C CYS A 871 43.18 -15.24 -25.08
N ILE A 872 43.59 -14.06 -24.64
CA ILE A 872 44.98 -13.74 -24.28
C ILE A 872 45.01 -12.87 -23.02
N VAL A 873 46.14 -12.88 -22.33
CA VAL A 873 46.46 -11.92 -21.27
C VAL A 873 47.19 -10.73 -21.92
N HIS A 874 46.68 -9.51 -21.76
CA HIS A 874 47.30 -8.32 -22.33
C HIS A 874 47.05 -7.08 -21.45
N PRO A 875 48.02 -6.16 -21.28
CA PRO A 875 47.87 -4.99 -20.40
C PRO A 875 46.66 -4.10 -20.72
N LYS A 876 46.25 -3.97 -21.99
CA LYS A 876 45.04 -3.22 -22.37
C LYS A 876 43.75 -4.00 -22.17
N ILE A 877 43.77 -5.34 -22.19
CA ILE A 877 42.55 -6.14 -22.06
C ILE A 877 42.22 -6.33 -20.57
N LYS A 878 40.95 -6.21 -20.21
CA LYS A 878 40.40 -6.66 -18.92
C LYS A 878 39.21 -7.57 -19.19
N PRO A 879 39.25 -8.83 -18.74
CA PRO A 879 38.09 -9.70 -18.86
C PRO A 879 36.87 -9.10 -18.15
N LEU A 880 35.72 -9.17 -18.81
CA LEU A 880 34.41 -8.97 -18.23
C LEU A 880 33.75 -10.33 -18.02
N PRO A 881 32.96 -10.46 -16.95
CA PRO A 881 32.23 -11.69 -16.69
C PRO A 881 31.09 -11.89 -17.70
N ILE A 882 30.92 -13.13 -18.16
CA ILE A 882 29.76 -13.52 -18.95
C ILE A 882 28.48 -13.51 -18.10
N GLY A 883 28.63 -13.80 -16.81
CA GLY A 883 27.56 -13.74 -15.82
C GLY A 883 26.63 -14.93 -15.84
N PRO A 884 25.59 -14.92 -14.99
CA PRO A 884 24.57 -15.95 -15.05
C PRO A 884 23.82 -15.91 -16.38
N LYS A 885 23.29 -17.05 -16.85
CA LYS A 885 22.56 -17.10 -18.12
C LYS A 885 21.26 -16.30 -18.02
N MET A 886 21.05 -15.40 -18.99
CA MET A 886 19.87 -14.53 -19.06
C MET A 886 19.07 -14.67 -20.37
N GLN A 887 19.71 -15.07 -21.47
CA GLN A 887 19.11 -15.18 -22.81
C GLN A 887 19.58 -16.46 -23.50
N TRP A 888 18.70 -17.23 -24.13
CA TRP A 888 18.98 -18.56 -24.70
C TRP A 888 18.90 -18.64 -26.23
N TYR A 889 18.03 -17.87 -26.84
CA TYR A 889 17.54 -18.04 -28.21
C TYR A 889 17.98 -16.92 -29.16
N THR A 890 18.33 -15.74 -28.64
CA THR A 890 18.73 -14.57 -29.43
C THR A 890 20.15 -14.12 -29.13
N THR A 891 20.83 -13.57 -30.14
CA THR A 891 22.11 -12.87 -29.94
C THR A 891 21.97 -11.35 -29.81
N GLN A 892 20.73 -10.84 -29.97
CA GLN A 892 20.42 -9.41 -29.95
C GLN A 892 20.36 -8.89 -28.51
N PHE A 893 20.84 -7.67 -28.30
CA PHE A 893 20.61 -6.98 -27.03
C PHE A 893 19.11 -6.81 -26.80
N LYS A 894 18.67 -7.03 -25.57
CA LYS A 894 17.26 -6.97 -25.13
C LYS A 894 16.32 -7.85 -25.98
N GLY A 895 16.84 -8.92 -26.59
CA GLY A 895 16.04 -9.75 -27.51
C GLY A 895 15.10 -10.75 -26.82
N GLU A 896 15.18 -10.94 -25.50
CA GLU A 896 14.36 -11.88 -24.72
C GLU A 896 13.86 -11.24 -23.42
N ASP A 897 12.69 -11.69 -22.94
CA ASP A 897 12.21 -11.35 -21.61
C ASP A 897 12.95 -12.15 -20.53
N VAL A 898 13.70 -11.41 -19.70
CA VAL A 898 14.55 -11.96 -18.64
C VAL A 898 13.88 -11.93 -17.26
N THR A 899 12.60 -11.58 -17.19
CA THR A 899 11.83 -11.39 -15.95
C THR A 899 11.86 -12.65 -15.05
N THR A 900 11.64 -13.84 -15.62
CA THR A 900 11.73 -15.12 -14.89
C THR A 900 13.13 -15.41 -14.36
N HIS A 901 14.19 -15.00 -15.07
CA HIS A 901 15.57 -15.20 -14.63
C HIS A 901 15.90 -14.34 -13.41
N TYR A 902 15.58 -13.05 -13.47
CA TYR A 902 15.70 -12.17 -12.30
C TYR A 902 14.85 -12.64 -11.12
N ARG A 903 13.66 -13.20 -11.38
CA ARG A 903 12.80 -13.81 -10.36
C ARG A 903 13.54 -14.91 -9.59
N ILE A 904 14.17 -15.84 -10.32
CA ILE A 904 14.91 -16.98 -9.76
C ILE A 904 16.18 -16.50 -9.04
N PHE A 905 16.99 -15.64 -9.64
CA PHE A 905 18.21 -15.16 -9.00
C PHE A 905 17.93 -14.31 -7.76
N ASN A 906 16.88 -13.50 -7.75
CA ASN A 906 16.49 -12.76 -6.55
C ASN A 906 15.98 -13.66 -5.41
N GLU A 907 15.63 -14.91 -5.70
CA GLU A 907 15.18 -15.89 -4.69
C GLU A 907 16.35 -16.70 -4.14
N PHE A 908 17.20 -17.22 -5.03
CA PHE A 908 18.28 -18.13 -4.64
C PHE A 908 19.64 -17.45 -4.45
N CYS A 909 19.87 -16.25 -5.00
CA CYS A 909 21.22 -15.68 -5.18
C CYS A 909 21.48 -14.37 -4.41
N ILE A 910 20.82 -14.16 -3.28
CA ILE A 910 20.81 -12.86 -2.57
C ILE A 910 21.87 -12.70 -1.47
N ASN A 911 22.50 -13.77 -0.99
CA ASN A 911 23.57 -13.74 0.03
C ASN A 911 24.63 -14.82 -0.23
N PRO A 912 25.46 -14.70 -1.29
CA PRO A 912 26.43 -15.73 -1.67
C PRO A 912 27.45 -16.03 -0.57
N SER A 913 27.84 -15.01 0.22
CA SER A 913 28.73 -15.17 1.38
C SER A 913 28.10 -16.08 2.44
N GLU A 914 26.89 -15.76 2.93
CA GLU A 914 26.19 -16.57 3.93
C GLU A 914 25.98 -18.01 3.45
N ARG A 915 25.60 -18.18 2.19
CA ARG A 915 25.37 -19.50 1.57
C ARG A 915 26.65 -20.32 1.42
N LEU A 916 27.80 -19.70 1.24
CA LEU A 916 29.08 -20.42 1.23
C LEU A 916 29.32 -21.11 2.59
N TYR A 917 28.96 -20.44 3.69
CA TYR A 917 29.17 -20.90 5.06
C TYR A 917 27.98 -21.68 5.65
N SER A 918 26.94 -21.99 4.87
CA SER A 918 25.71 -22.59 5.39
C SER A 918 25.77 -24.11 5.66
N GLY A 919 26.94 -24.73 5.60
CA GLY A 919 27.12 -26.16 5.89
C GLY A 919 26.43 -27.09 4.89
N LYS A 920 26.77 -27.00 3.60
CA LYS A 920 26.15 -27.81 2.54
C LYS A 920 26.51 -29.29 2.66
N GLU A 921 25.55 -30.19 2.45
CA GLU A 921 25.71 -31.63 2.66
C GLU A 921 26.35 -32.33 1.45
N ASN A 922 25.92 -32.01 0.22
CA ASN A 922 26.36 -32.72 -0.97
C ASN A 922 27.74 -32.22 -1.45
N LEU A 923 28.62 -33.14 -1.87
CA LEU A 923 30.00 -32.80 -2.24
C LEU A 923 30.11 -32.09 -3.60
N LEU A 924 29.73 -32.76 -4.68
CA LEU A 924 30.02 -32.31 -6.05
C LEU A 924 28.80 -32.38 -6.98
N TYR A 925 28.47 -31.27 -7.62
CA TYR A 925 27.42 -31.17 -8.63
C TYR A 925 27.99 -31.23 -10.06
N ILE A 926 27.44 -32.13 -10.89
CA ILE A 926 27.84 -32.36 -12.27
C ILE A 926 26.59 -32.35 -13.16
N ASN A 927 26.40 -31.27 -13.93
CA ASN A 927 25.37 -31.22 -14.97
C ASN A 927 25.74 -30.24 -16.09
N PHE A 928 26.01 -30.78 -17.29
CA PHE A 928 26.23 -30.02 -18.51
C PHE A 928 25.96 -30.85 -19.77
N ALA A 929 25.61 -30.15 -20.86
CA ALA A 929 25.53 -30.72 -22.21
C ALA A 929 26.87 -30.62 -22.94
N GLN A 930 27.10 -31.49 -23.93
CA GLN A 930 28.28 -31.44 -24.79
C GLN A 930 28.11 -30.35 -25.85
N THR A 931 28.67 -29.17 -25.59
CA THR A 931 28.55 -27.99 -26.48
C THR A 931 29.88 -27.58 -27.11
N THR A 932 30.95 -28.33 -26.90
CA THR A 932 32.32 -27.90 -27.22
C THR A 932 32.92 -28.62 -28.44
N GLY A 933 32.09 -29.24 -29.29
CA GLY A 933 32.55 -29.83 -30.55
C GLY A 933 33.07 -28.77 -31.55
N ASN A 934 32.37 -27.64 -31.62
CA ASN A 934 32.70 -26.48 -32.46
C ASN A 934 33.05 -25.26 -31.57
N SER A 935 34.13 -25.40 -30.80
CA SER A 935 34.63 -24.35 -29.92
C SER A 935 35.30 -23.23 -30.71
N LEU A 936 35.06 -21.97 -30.34
CA LEU A 936 35.79 -20.81 -30.87
C LEU A 936 37.14 -20.62 -30.18
N TYR A 937 37.35 -21.26 -29.03
CA TYR A 937 38.65 -21.45 -28.40
C TYR A 937 39.07 -22.91 -28.57
N THR A 938 39.91 -23.20 -29.56
CA THR A 938 40.27 -24.57 -29.98
C THR A 938 40.80 -25.46 -28.86
N PRO A 939 41.57 -24.97 -27.86
CA PRO A 939 41.94 -25.79 -26.70
C PRO A 939 40.76 -26.38 -25.91
N HIS A 940 39.56 -25.81 -26.04
CA HIS A 940 38.34 -26.33 -25.41
C HIS A 940 37.59 -27.35 -26.28
N LYS A 941 38.09 -27.70 -27.46
CA LYS A 941 37.44 -28.68 -28.33
C LYS A 941 37.28 -30.00 -27.57
N ASN A 942 36.03 -30.44 -27.43
CA ASN A 942 35.63 -31.63 -26.66
C ASN A 942 36.00 -31.64 -25.15
N ILE A 943 36.34 -30.50 -24.55
CA ILE A 943 36.77 -30.43 -23.14
C ILE A 943 35.74 -30.96 -22.13
N ARG A 944 34.44 -30.82 -22.41
CA ARG A 944 33.37 -31.35 -21.54
C ARG A 944 33.31 -32.88 -21.52
N HIS A 945 33.58 -33.53 -22.65
CA HIS A 945 33.73 -34.98 -22.71
C HIS A 945 34.99 -35.45 -21.97
N ALA A 946 36.11 -34.75 -22.19
CA ALA A 946 37.36 -35.03 -21.48
C ALA A 946 37.21 -34.87 -19.96
N CYS A 947 36.49 -33.83 -19.51
CA CYS A 947 36.17 -33.60 -18.11
C CYS A 947 35.43 -34.78 -17.47
N LEU A 948 34.34 -35.26 -18.10
CA LEU A 948 33.59 -36.42 -17.59
C LEU A 948 34.47 -37.69 -17.52
N LYS A 949 35.29 -37.93 -18.56
CA LYS A 949 36.22 -39.06 -18.59
C LYS A 949 37.24 -38.98 -17.47
N GLN A 950 37.78 -37.78 -17.19
CA GLN A 950 38.78 -37.58 -16.14
C GLN A 950 38.19 -37.73 -14.74
N LEU A 951 36.98 -37.20 -14.50
CA LEU A 951 36.28 -37.36 -13.21
C LEU A 951 35.85 -38.80 -12.93
N ALA A 952 35.55 -39.58 -13.97
CA ALA A 952 35.27 -41.01 -13.82
C ALA A 952 36.47 -41.80 -13.30
N LEU A 953 37.70 -41.36 -13.61
CA LEU A 953 38.92 -41.99 -13.08
C LEU A 953 39.09 -41.76 -11.56
N THR A 954 38.41 -40.77 -10.99
CA THR A 954 38.51 -40.43 -9.57
C THR A 954 37.27 -40.84 -8.76
N GLY A 955 36.35 -41.59 -9.37
CA GLY A 955 35.09 -42.01 -8.74
C GLY A 955 34.04 -40.90 -8.59
N LEU A 956 34.24 -39.74 -9.22
CA LEU A 956 33.36 -38.57 -9.14
C LEU A 956 32.55 -38.37 -10.44
N ASN A 957 31.82 -39.40 -10.88
CA ASN A 957 31.10 -39.40 -12.18
C ASN A 957 29.57 -39.33 -12.07
N GLU A 958 29.02 -39.08 -10.88
CA GLU A 958 27.57 -39.03 -10.69
C GLU A 958 26.97 -37.74 -11.29
N LYS A 959 26.42 -37.85 -12.50
CA LYS A 959 25.78 -36.74 -13.21
C LYS A 959 24.32 -36.58 -12.77
N GLN A 960 23.94 -35.38 -12.35
CA GLN A 960 22.56 -35.08 -12.01
C GLN A 960 21.69 -34.93 -13.27
N PRO A 961 20.39 -35.29 -13.20
CA PRO A 961 19.49 -35.21 -14.34
C PRO A 961 19.29 -33.77 -14.82
N SER A 962 18.96 -33.62 -16.10
CA SER A 962 18.53 -32.34 -16.67
C SER A 962 17.29 -31.83 -15.92
N ALA A 963 17.28 -30.54 -15.61
CA ALA A 963 16.19 -29.88 -14.92
C ALA A 963 15.88 -28.54 -15.59
N ASN A 964 14.66 -28.01 -15.37
CA ASN A 964 14.36 -26.63 -15.75
C ASN A 964 15.27 -25.66 -14.96
N PHE A 965 15.38 -24.41 -15.43
CA PHE A 965 16.36 -23.47 -14.89
C PHE A 965 16.20 -23.21 -13.38
N GLU A 966 14.98 -23.10 -12.88
CA GLU A 966 14.71 -22.89 -11.45
C GLU A 966 15.15 -24.09 -10.61
N LYS A 967 14.76 -25.31 -11.03
CA LYS A 967 15.14 -26.54 -10.34
C LYS A 967 16.66 -26.78 -10.39
N TYR A 968 17.30 -26.40 -11.49
CA TYR A 968 18.76 -26.41 -11.61
C TYR A 968 19.43 -25.50 -10.58
N ILE A 969 18.99 -24.24 -10.45
CA ILE A 969 19.55 -23.30 -9.46
C ILE A 969 19.28 -23.78 -8.02
N GLU A 970 18.08 -24.31 -7.75
CA GLU A 970 17.74 -24.91 -6.45
C GLU A 970 18.68 -26.08 -6.11
N LEU A 971 18.89 -27.01 -7.06
CA LEU A 971 19.79 -28.15 -6.87
C LEU A 971 21.23 -27.68 -6.65
N LEU A 972 21.73 -26.78 -7.50
CA LEU A 972 23.08 -26.23 -7.40
C LEU A 972 23.38 -25.65 -6.01
N SER A 973 22.38 -25.02 -5.39
CA SER A 973 22.50 -24.41 -4.06
C SER A 973 22.78 -25.40 -2.92
N LYS A 974 22.55 -26.71 -3.14
CA LYS A 974 22.68 -27.76 -2.12
C LYS A 974 24.05 -28.47 -2.12
N TYR A 975 24.96 -28.08 -3.02
CA TYR A 975 26.27 -28.72 -3.19
C TYR A 975 27.42 -27.79 -2.79
N LYS A 976 28.49 -28.36 -2.21
CA LYS A 976 29.72 -27.64 -1.87
C LYS A 976 30.44 -27.16 -3.13
N PHE A 977 30.61 -28.06 -4.11
CA PHE A 977 31.31 -27.80 -5.36
C PHE A 977 30.43 -28.02 -6.59
N SER A 978 30.75 -27.35 -7.69
CA SER A 978 30.19 -27.66 -9.01
C SER A 978 31.25 -27.67 -10.10
N VAL A 979 31.25 -28.71 -10.93
CA VAL A 979 32.15 -28.77 -12.09
C VAL A 979 31.66 -27.82 -13.18
N SER A 980 32.50 -26.83 -13.53
CA SER A 980 32.18 -25.75 -14.46
C SER A 980 33.15 -25.72 -15.65
N PRO A 981 33.15 -26.76 -16.51
CA PRO A 981 34.01 -26.77 -17.68
C PRO A 981 33.60 -25.70 -18.70
N PRO A 982 34.57 -25.14 -19.45
CA PRO A 982 34.31 -24.12 -20.46
C PRO A 982 33.23 -24.50 -21.49
N GLY A 983 32.64 -23.48 -22.11
CA GLY A 983 31.66 -23.58 -23.19
C GLY A 983 32.32 -23.55 -24.57
N ARG A 984 31.62 -22.97 -25.57
CA ARG A 984 32.20 -22.70 -26.90
C ARG A 984 33.22 -21.56 -26.85
N GLY A 985 33.06 -20.63 -25.91
CA GLY A 985 34.04 -19.61 -25.56
C GLY A 985 34.94 -20.06 -24.41
N ILE A 986 35.41 -19.09 -23.62
CA ILE A 986 36.33 -19.33 -22.50
C ILE A 986 35.60 -19.33 -21.17
N ASP A 987 34.72 -18.35 -20.94
CA ASP A 987 33.94 -18.23 -19.72
C ASP A 987 32.73 -19.20 -19.75
N THR A 988 32.07 -19.38 -18.61
CA THR A 988 30.90 -20.24 -18.45
C THR A 988 29.92 -19.68 -17.43
N HIS A 989 28.65 -19.59 -17.84
CA HIS A 989 27.56 -19.11 -16.98
C HIS A 989 27.45 -19.86 -15.65
N ARG A 990 27.72 -21.18 -15.65
CA ARG A 990 27.67 -22.02 -14.44
C ARG A 990 28.62 -21.57 -13.34
N SER A 991 29.78 -21.03 -13.69
CA SER A 991 30.73 -20.53 -12.69
C SER A 991 30.11 -19.41 -11.87
N TRP A 992 29.47 -18.46 -12.56
CA TRP A 992 28.76 -17.33 -11.94
C TRP A 992 27.52 -17.77 -11.18
N GLU A 993 26.72 -18.68 -11.75
CA GLU A 993 25.54 -19.25 -11.10
C GLU A 993 25.91 -20.01 -9.82
N SER A 994 27.02 -20.76 -9.82
CA SER A 994 27.53 -21.48 -8.65
C SER A 994 27.92 -20.51 -7.54
N LEU A 995 28.75 -19.51 -7.86
CA LEU A 995 29.19 -18.50 -6.90
C LEU A 995 28.00 -17.75 -6.28
N LEU A 996 26.99 -17.43 -7.10
CA LEU A 996 25.77 -16.73 -6.68
C LEU A 996 24.96 -17.50 -5.64
N VAL A 997 24.98 -18.84 -5.67
CA VAL A 997 24.32 -19.70 -4.65
C VAL A 997 25.30 -20.21 -3.58
N GLY A 998 26.50 -19.64 -3.51
CA GLY A 998 27.55 -20.03 -2.56
C GLY A 998 28.18 -21.40 -2.83
N THR A 999 28.07 -21.92 -4.05
CA THR A 999 28.68 -23.18 -4.50
C THR A 999 30.02 -22.87 -5.17
N ILE A 1000 31.07 -23.60 -4.83
CA ILE A 1000 32.43 -23.34 -5.30
C ILE A 1000 32.61 -23.96 -6.70
N PRO A 1001 32.79 -23.17 -7.78
CA PRO A 1001 33.00 -23.74 -9.10
C PRO A 1001 34.42 -24.31 -9.21
N ILE A 1002 34.52 -25.49 -9.82
CA ILE A 1002 35.77 -26.11 -10.25
C ILE A 1002 35.93 -25.82 -11.74
N MET A 1003 36.99 -25.11 -12.09
CA MET A 1003 37.23 -24.56 -13.43
C MET A 1003 38.60 -24.99 -13.93
N LEU A 1004 38.76 -25.03 -15.25
CA LEU A 1004 40.06 -25.20 -15.87
C LEU A 1004 40.78 -23.85 -15.93
N SER A 1005 42.10 -23.84 -15.76
CA SER A 1005 42.90 -22.61 -15.94
C SER A 1005 42.82 -22.10 -17.38
N THR A 1006 42.63 -20.79 -17.52
CA THR A 1006 42.44 -20.07 -18.78
C THR A 1006 43.03 -18.65 -18.71
N PRO A 1007 43.13 -17.93 -19.84
CA PRO A 1007 43.57 -16.52 -19.82
C PRO A 1007 42.70 -15.56 -19.01
N ILE A 1008 41.49 -15.98 -18.57
CA ILE A 1008 40.57 -15.14 -17.79
C ILE A 1008 40.64 -15.41 -16.28
N ASP A 1009 41.58 -16.21 -15.78
CA ASP A 1009 41.63 -16.62 -14.36
C ASP A 1009 41.57 -15.42 -13.38
N SER A 1010 42.22 -14.30 -13.71
CA SER A 1010 42.19 -13.03 -12.94
C SER A 1010 40.79 -12.45 -12.68
N LEU A 1011 39.80 -12.84 -13.48
CA LEU A 1011 38.41 -12.48 -13.28
C LEU A 1011 37.86 -12.99 -11.94
N PHE A 1012 38.38 -14.14 -11.50
CA PHE A 1012 37.96 -14.85 -10.30
C PHE A 1012 38.85 -14.59 -9.08
N ASP A 1013 39.81 -13.68 -9.18
CA ASP A 1013 40.62 -13.25 -8.04
C ASP A 1013 39.72 -12.81 -6.88
N ASP A 1014 40.05 -13.22 -5.66
CA ASP A 1014 39.26 -12.95 -4.45
C ASP A 1014 37.80 -13.43 -4.48
N LEU A 1015 37.50 -14.44 -5.31
CA LEU A 1015 36.27 -15.22 -5.25
C LEU A 1015 36.56 -16.67 -4.80
N PRO A 1016 35.58 -17.36 -4.17
CA PRO A 1016 35.75 -18.73 -3.73
C PRO A 1016 35.63 -19.69 -4.92
N VAL A 1017 36.74 -19.92 -5.63
CA VAL A 1017 36.82 -20.81 -6.80
C VAL A 1017 37.95 -21.82 -6.66
N VAL A 1018 37.86 -22.94 -7.38
CA VAL A 1018 38.96 -23.90 -7.54
C VAL A 1018 39.36 -23.93 -9.02
N ILE A 1019 40.57 -23.49 -9.32
CA ILE A 1019 41.13 -23.53 -10.68
C ILE A 1019 42.16 -24.66 -10.75
N VAL A 1020 41.92 -25.63 -11.64
CA VAL A 1020 42.79 -26.80 -11.85
C VAL A 1020 43.44 -26.75 -13.24
N LYS A 1021 44.60 -27.41 -13.39
CA LYS A 1021 45.22 -27.60 -14.72
C LYS A 1021 44.60 -28.80 -15.45
N SER A 1022 44.08 -29.77 -14.71
CA SER A 1022 43.37 -30.93 -15.21
C SER A 1022 42.28 -31.38 -14.22
N TYR A 1023 41.15 -31.86 -14.73
CA TYR A 1023 40.12 -32.48 -13.89
C TYR A 1023 40.56 -33.81 -13.27
N LYS A 1024 41.71 -34.39 -13.68
CA LYS A 1024 42.31 -35.55 -13.02
C LYS A 1024 42.76 -35.26 -11.58
N GLU A 1025 43.03 -33.99 -11.27
CA GLU A 1025 43.41 -33.54 -9.93
C GLU A 1025 42.23 -33.61 -8.95
N VAL A 1026 40.99 -33.69 -9.48
CA VAL A 1026 39.76 -33.59 -8.70
C VAL A 1026 39.37 -34.97 -8.18
N ASN A 1027 39.71 -35.24 -6.91
CA ASN A 1027 39.24 -36.38 -6.12
C ASN A 1027 38.61 -35.89 -4.80
N LYS A 1028 38.10 -36.82 -3.98
CA LYS A 1028 37.38 -36.47 -2.75
C LYS A 1028 38.29 -35.75 -1.75
N GLU A 1029 39.50 -36.26 -1.53
CA GLU A 1029 40.47 -35.73 -0.59
C GLU A 1029 40.88 -34.29 -0.96
N PHE A 1030 41.17 -34.06 -2.24
CA PHE A 1030 41.48 -32.74 -2.80
C PHE A 1030 40.34 -31.74 -2.56
N LEU A 1031 39.08 -32.14 -2.79
CA LEU A 1031 37.93 -31.27 -2.57
C LEU A 1031 37.70 -30.95 -1.09
N GLU A 1032 37.89 -31.92 -0.20
CA GLU A 1032 37.76 -31.69 1.24
C GLU A 1032 38.84 -30.73 1.78
N GLU A 1033 40.07 -30.85 1.28
CA GLU A 1033 41.16 -29.90 1.58
C GLU A 1033 40.82 -28.49 1.08
N LYS A 1034 40.45 -28.36 -0.21
CA LYS A 1034 40.10 -27.07 -0.80
C LYS A 1034 38.90 -26.43 -0.13
N TYR A 1035 37.94 -27.22 0.34
CA TYR A 1035 36.78 -26.71 1.06
C TYR A 1035 37.21 -26.04 2.38
N LYS A 1036 38.08 -26.70 3.16
CA LYS A 1036 38.62 -26.13 4.40
C LYS A 1036 39.42 -24.86 4.14
N GLU A 1037 40.29 -24.86 3.13
CA GLU A 1037 41.08 -23.68 2.72
C GLU A 1037 40.15 -22.49 2.41
N ILE A 1038 39.13 -22.72 1.58
CA ILE A 1038 38.19 -21.68 1.17
C ILE A 1038 37.39 -21.15 2.36
N LEU A 1039 36.88 -22.02 3.23
CA LEU A 1039 36.12 -21.55 4.40
C LEU A 1039 36.98 -20.80 5.41
N ASN A 1040 38.28 -21.08 5.49
CA ASN A 1040 39.20 -20.36 6.38
C ASN A 1040 39.52 -18.94 5.88
N LYS A 1041 39.42 -18.66 4.57
CA LYS A 1041 39.58 -17.31 4.01
C LYS A 1041 38.32 -16.48 4.31
N LYS A 1042 38.43 -15.44 5.15
CA LYS A 1042 37.28 -14.62 5.62
C LYS A 1042 36.92 -13.40 4.76
N ASN A 1043 37.72 -13.06 3.75
CA ASN A 1043 37.63 -11.76 3.05
C ASN A 1043 37.45 -11.89 1.53
N TYR A 1044 36.48 -12.68 1.07
CA TYR A 1044 36.13 -12.73 -0.36
C TYR A 1044 35.39 -11.47 -0.82
N ASN A 1045 35.64 -11.06 -2.07
CA ASN A 1045 35.00 -9.91 -2.69
C ASN A 1045 33.80 -10.31 -3.54
N PHE A 1046 32.69 -10.64 -2.87
CA PHE A 1046 31.44 -11.03 -3.53
C PHE A 1046 30.77 -9.92 -4.36
N GLU A 1047 31.19 -8.65 -4.20
CA GLU A 1047 30.67 -7.54 -5.02
C GLU A 1047 30.91 -7.78 -6.52
N LYS A 1048 31.96 -8.53 -6.89
CA LYS A 1048 32.24 -8.95 -8.27
C LYS A 1048 31.10 -9.74 -8.92
N LEU A 1049 30.18 -10.33 -8.15
CA LEU A 1049 29.02 -11.07 -8.67
C LEU A 1049 27.88 -10.14 -9.11
N TYR A 1050 27.98 -8.83 -8.85
CA TYR A 1050 26.93 -7.87 -9.13
C TYR A 1050 27.35 -6.82 -10.13
N ARG A 1051 26.38 -6.31 -10.90
CA ARG A 1051 26.63 -5.36 -11.99
C ARG A 1051 27.29 -4.07 -11.52
N LYS A 1052 27.00 -3.65 -10.28
CA LYS A 1052 27.48 -2.39 -9.71
C LYS A 1052 29.01 -2.35 -9.65
N TYR A 1053 29.64 -3.43 -9.17
CA TYR A 1053 31.11 -3.51 -9.08
C TYR A 1053 31.78 -3.21 -10.42
N TRP A 1054 31.32 -3.88 -11.47
CA TRP A 1054 31.88 -3.74 -12.80
C TRP A 1054 31.60 -2.39 -13.44
N ILE A 1055 30.42 -1.81 -13.19
CA ILE A 1055 30.12 -0.44 -13.63
C ILE A 1055 31.08 0.55 -12.97
N ASP A 1056 31.28 0.44 -11.66
CA ASP A 1056 32.19 1.30 -10.91
C ASP A 1056 33.64 1.09 -11.38
N GLU A 1057 34.03 -0.16 -11.67
CA GLU A 1057 35.36 -0.52 -12.16
C GLU A 1057 35.64 0.03 -13.56
N ILE A 1058 34.70 -0.10 -14.51
CA ILE A 1058 34.84 0.46 -15.85
C ILE A 1058 34.97 1.99 -15.77
N LYS A 1059 34.20 2.64 -14.89
CA LYS A 1059 34.25 4.09 -14.69
C LYS A 1059 35.56 4.60 -14.10
N LYS A 1060 36.29 3.77 -13.33
CA LYS A 1060 37.67 4.10 -12.89
C LYS A 1060 38.70 3.99 -14.02
N GLY A 1061 38.33 3.42 -15.16
CA GLY A 1061 39.22 3.23 -16.30
C GLY A 1061 39.65 4.53 -17.01
N PHE A 1062 39.22 5.69 -16.52
CA PHE A 1062 39.64 7.02 -16.98
C PHE A 1062 40.57 7.69 -15.98
#